data_AF-A0A509EH99-F1
#
_entry.id   AF-A0A509EH99-F1
#
_cell.length_a   1.000
_cell.length_b   1.000
_cell.length_c   1.000
_cell.angle_alpha   90.00
_cell.angle_beta   90.00
_cell.angle_gamma   90.00
#
_symmetry.space_group_name_H-M   'P 1'
#
loop_
_entity.id
_entity.type
_entity.pdbx_description
1 polymer ?
#
loop_
_entity_poly.entity_id
_entity_poly.type
_entity_poly.pdbx_seq_one_letter_code
_entity_poly.pdbx_strand_id
1 'polypeptide(L)'
;MGSLKNKIVSADEAVAIIHDGDMVAVSGFVGIGTPDELILALARRFEVSQGPRDLGLMFAAAPGDGKERGLNRLALPGLVRRVVGGHWALVPRLGALAVEGQIEAYNLPLGVVSHLYREIAAHTPGHITKVGLNTFVDPRLEGGKLNAITTEDLVSVVELGGEPWLHYKAFPVNVALIRGTTADPAGNITMEREALTLDNLAAAMAAKNSGGFVIAQVERLAEAGSLNPREVQVPGVLVDCVVLSEPENHRQTYGTAYNHAYTGRQRVPLDRIVPMSLDARKVIARRCAFELPLGGVVNLGIGMPEGVAAVAAEERVLRYLTLTAEPGVIGGLPQGGLDFGAALNPAAVLHQNQQFDFYDGGGLDLACLGLAQCDGAGNVNVSRFGKRLAGAGGFINISQNAKSLVFAGTFTADGLKVAVVDGGVRILQEGRSRKFIEAVEQVTFSGSYAAERGQPVLYVTERCTFRRTRAGMELVEVAPGIDIERDILAQMGFEPIVQDPKPMDPRLFREGVMGLEPWLLGLSLAERLSYDAERNILFCNLEGFQVRTIEDVELVRREYERTCQEIGRKVHLIANYDGVEIDPTVSDAYFSTVAYLENRYYETASRYTTSAFMRLKLGASLASRDLAPHVFETKAEAQARNTAQSVPIKPRNAAPQPPKETSNA
;
A
#
# COMPACT_ATOMS: atom_id res chain seq x y z
N MET A 1 -29.07 26.77 30.61
CA MET A 1 -28.37 26.74 29.30
C MET A 1 -27.06 27.48 29.50
N GLY A 2 -25.95 26.75 29.64
CA GLY A 2 -24.63 27.37 29.87
C GLY A 2 -24.21 28.21 28.66
N SER A 3 -23.59 29.35 28.91
CA SER A 3 -23.02 30.27 27.91
C SER A 3 -22.37 29.48 26.76
N LEU A 4 -22.87 29.68 25.53
CA LEU A 4 -22.26 29.14 24.31
C LEU A 4 -20.82 29.66 24.25
N LYS A 5 -19.83 28.79 24.51
CA LYS A 5 -18.42 29.10 24.27
C LYS A 5 -18.27 29.39 22.77
N ASN A 6 -18.09 30.66 22.40
CA ASN A 6 -17.74 31.05 21.04
C ASN A 6 -16.22 30.98 20.88
N LYS A 7 -15.74 30.11 19.99
CA LYS A 7 -14.30 29.89 19.74
C LYS A 7 -13.80 30.51 18.45
N ILE A 8 -14.66 31.27 17.76
CA ILE A 8 -14.33 31.88 16.48
C ILE A 8 -13.45 33.10 16.73
N VAL A 9 -12.26 33.11 16.12
CA VAL A 9 -11.25 34.17 16.23
C VAL A 9 -10.62 34.43 14.87
N SER A 10 -9.94 35.57 14.71
CA SER A 10 -9.13 35.83 13.53
C SER A 10 -7.88 34.92 13.49
N ALA A 11 -7.28 34.75 12.31
CA ALA A 11 -6.06 33.97 12.16
C ALA A 11 -4.90 34.55 12.99
N ASP A 12 -4.77 35.89 13.04
CA ASP A 12 -3.73 36.58 13.80
C ASP A 12 -3.87 36.38 15.32
N GLU A 13 -5.10 36.48 15.85
CA GLU A 13 -5.39 36.19 17.26
C GLU A 13 -5.12 34.72 17.59
N ALA A 14 -5.49 33.80 16.68
CA ALA A 14 -5.29 32.38 16.89
C ALA A 14 -3.80 32.02 16.97
N VAL A 15 -2.97 32.49 16.03
CA VAL A 15 -1.54 32.17 16.04
C VAL A 15 -0.76 32.94 17.11
N ALA A 16 -1.35 33.95 17.76
CA ALA A 16 -0.71 34.72 18.83
C ALA A 16 -0.35 33.88 20.06
N ILE A 17 -1.05 32.76 20.28
CA ILE A 17 -0.82 31.82 21.40
C ILE A 17 0.42 30.96 21.22
N ILE A 18 1.03 30.94 20.03
CA ILE A 18 2.25 30.18 19.74
C ILE A 18 3.43 30.95 20.33
N HIS A 19 4.19 30.31 21.22
CA HIS A 19 5.31 30.92 21.93
C HIS A 19 6.65 30.36 21.43
N ASP A 20 7.74 31.00 21.85
CA ASP A 20 9.09 30.55 21.54
C ASP A 20 9.32 29.11 22.03
N GLY A 21 9.93 28.28 21.17
CA GLY A 21 10.25 26.90 21.51
C GLY A 21 9.10 25.89 21.45
N ASP A 22 7.87 26.31 21.13
CA ASP A 22 6.73 25.40 21.01
C ASP A 22 6.94 24.34 19.92
N MET A 23 6.56 23.10 20.20
CA MET A 23 6.42 22.05 19.18
C MET A 23 5.04 22.15 18.52
N VAL A 24 5.02 22.55 17.25
CA VAL A 24 3.82 22.77 16.45
C VAL A 24 3.59 21.59 15.51
N ALA A 25 2.55 20.81 15.78
CA ALA A 25 2.05 19.79 14.85
C ALA A 25 1.22 20.45 13.76
N VAL A 26 1.51 20.14 12.50
CA VAL A 26 0.79 20.74 11.35
C VAL A 26 0.13 19.63 10.54
N SER A 27 -1.20 19.72 10.42
CA SER A 27 -1.98 18.85 9.53
C SER A 27 -1.62 19.12 8.07
N GLY A 28 -1.71 18.05 7.29
CA GLY A 28 -1.68 18.10 5.84
C GLY A 28 -0.95 16.90 5.27
N PHE A 29 -1.24 16.64 4.02
CA PHE A 29 -0.55 15.67 3.20
C PHE A 29 -0.32 16.32 1.85
N VAL A 30 0.92 16.77 1.60
CA VAL A 30 1.26 17.49 0.37
C VAL A 30 0.40 18.75 0.23
N GLY A 31 -0.59 18.78 -0.67
CA GLY A 31 -1.47 19.92 -0.89
C GLY A 31 -2.86 19.75 -0.29
N ILE A 32 -3.12 18.66 0.44
CA ILE A 32 -4.45 18.29 0.94
C ILE A 32 -4.49 18.47 2.45
N GLY A 33 -5.58 19.07 2.95
CA GLY A 33 -5.76 19.27 4.40
C GLY A 33 -4.75 20.25 5.03
N THR A 34 -4.05 21.04 4.20
CA THR A 34 -3.10 22.07 4.64
C THR A 34 -3.84 23.29 5.19
N PRO A 35 -3.55 23.72 6.44
CA PRO A 35 -4.10 24.94 7.02
C PRO A 35 -3.31 26.18 6.56
N ASP A 36 -3.40 26.51 5.27
CA ASP A 36 -2.62 27.61 4.66
C ASP A 36 -2.88 28.99 5.31
N GLU A 37 -4.11 29.29 5.76
CA GLU A 37 -4.45 30.55 6.44
C GLU A 37 -3.64 30.71 7.74
N LEU A 38 -3.55 29.63 8.53
CA LEU A 38 -2.80 29.63 9.79
C LEU A 38 -1.29 29.71 9.55
N ILE A 39 -0.79 28.99 8.54
CA ILE A 39 0.62 29.03 8.16
C ILE A 39 1.02 30.44 7.69
N LEU A 40 0.18 31.09 6.88
CA LEU A 40 0.37 32.47 6.44
C LEU A 40 0.36 33.44 7.61
N ALA A 41 -0.57 33.28 8.55
CA ALA A 41 -0.63 34.13 9.75
C ALA A 41 0.61 33.99 10.63
N LEU A 42 1.10 32.76 10.84
CA LEU A 42 2.31 32.54 11.62
C LEU A 42 3.56 33.13 10.95
N ALA A 43 3.71 32.94 9.63
CA ALA A 43 4.82 33.54 8.88
C ALA A 43 4.79 35.07 8.97
N ARG A 44 3.63 35.68 8.70
CA ARG A 44 3.42 37.13 8.80
C ARG A 44 3.73 37.65 10.21
N ARG A 45 3.28 36.96 11.26
CA ARG A 45 3.56 37.34 12.65
C ARG A 45 5.07 37.39 12.91
N PHE A 46 5.81 36.40 12.44
CA PHE A 46 7.27 36.38 12.57
C PHE A 46 7.94 37.52 11.80
N GLU A 47 7.52 37.78 10.56
CA GLU A 47 8.07 38.87 9.75
C GLU A 47 7.89 40.24 10.42
N VAL A 48 6.71 40.49 10.99
CA VAL A 48 6.36 41.77 11.64
C VAL A 48 7.00 41.92 13.03
N SER A 49 6.94 40.89 13.86
CA SER A 49 7.29 40.98 15.29
C SER A 49 8.62 40.34 15.65
N GLN A 50 9.23 39.61 14.71
CA GLN A 50 10.44 38.81 14.93
C GLN A 50 10.28 37.71 16.00
N GLY A 51 9.04 37.34 16.32
CA GLY A 51 8.65 36.20 17.17
C GLY A 51 7.36 35.53 16.67
N PRO A 52 7.06 34.27 17.05
CA PRO A 52 7.85 33.43 17.95
C PRO A 52 9.14 32.90 17.32
N ARG A 53 10.09 32.44 18.13
CA ARG A 53 11.40 31.92 17.72
C ARG A 53 11.58 30.46 18.10
N ASP A 54 12.52 29.82 17.41
CA ASP A 54 13.03 28.50 17.77
C ASP A 54 11.97 27.38 17.87
N LEU A 55 10.93 27.47 17.05
CA LEU A 55 9.85 26.48 17.02
C LEU A 55 10.35 25.09 16.64
N GLY A 56 9.71 24.08 17.22
CA GLY A 56 9.68 22.72 16.70
C GLY A 56 8.53 22.57 15.70
N LEU A 57 8.75 21.87 14.58
CA LEU A 57 7.67 21.44 13.69
C LEU A 57 7.55 19.91 13.69
N MET A 58 6.32 19.40 13.70
CA MET A 58 6.01 17.99 13.53
C MET A 58 4.99 17.81 12.40
N PHE A 59 5.28 16.94 11.44
CA PHE A 59 4.36 16.58 10.36
C PHE A 59 4.61 15.17 9.84
N ALA A 60 3.54 14.44 9.53
CA ALA A 60 3.66 13.14 8.91
C ALA A 60 4.12 13.29 7.45
N ALA A 61 3.33 13.96 6.60
CA ALA A 61 3.76 14.40 5.28
C ALA A 61 3.80 15.93 5.24
N ALA A 62 4.91 16.51 4.81
CA ALA A 62 5.02 17.97 4.80
C ALA A 62 3.95 18.61 3.89
N PRO A 63 3.16 19.55 4.42
CA PRO A 63 2.33 20.42 3.61
C PRO A 63 3.19 21.33 2.73
N GLY A 64 3.06 21.22 1.41
CA GLY A 64 3.89 21.97 0.46
C GLY A 64 3.61 21.65 -1.01
N ASP A 65 4.03 22.56 -1.89
CA ASP A 65 3.85 22.47 -3.35
C ASP A 65 5.16 22.21 -4.11
N GLY A 66 6.27 21.97 -3.39
CA GLY A 66 7.61 21.87 -3.96
C GLY A 66 8.23 23.21 -4.33
N LYS A 67 7.65 24.33 -3.90
CA LYS A 67 8.15 25.69 -4.17
C LYS A 67 8.08 26.57 -2.93
N GLU A 68 6.97 27.28 -2.74
CA GLU A 68 6.83 28.37 -1.76
C GLU A 68 5.60 28.22 -0.84
N ARG A 69 4.67 27.31 -1.15
CA ARG A 69 3.44 27.13 -0.37
C ARG A 69 3.61 26.16 0.79
N GLY A 70 2.60 26.10 1.66
CA GLY A 70 2.62 25.29 2.87
C GLY A 70 3.78 25.68 3.80
N LEU A 71 4.42 24.70 4.41
CA LEU A 71 5.50 24.91 5.38
C LEU A 71 6.76 25.55 4.80
N ASN A 72 6.90 25.65 3.48
CA ASN A 72 7.98 26.44 2.87
C ASN A 72 7.97 27.90 3.33
N ARG A 73 6.80 28.43 3.74
CA ARG A 73 6.67 29.79 4.28
C ARG A 73 7.25 29.94 5.68
N LEU A 74 7.40 28.85 6.43
CA LEU A 74 8.00 28.86 7.77
C LEU A 74 9.51 28.64 7.74
N ALA A 75 10.11 28.45 6.56
CA ALA A 75 11.57 28.39 6.38
C ALA A 75 12.19 29.80 6.45
N LEU A 76 12.00 30.46 7.60
CA LEU A 76 12.50 31.78 7.94
C LEU A 76 13.59 31.63 9.01
N PRO A 77 14.80 32.21 8.83
CA PRO A 77 15.87 32.09 9.82
C PRO A 77 15.45 32.57 11.21
N GLY A 78 15.65 31.73 12.23
CA GLY A 78 15.28 32.01 13.62
C GLY A 78 13.83 31.67 14.01
N LEU A 79 12.94 31.39 13.05
CA LEU A 79 11.58 30.94 13.35
C LEU A 79 11.55 29.46 13.77
N VAL A 80 12.27 28.59 13.03
CA VAL A 80 12.28 27.14 13.26
C VAL A 80 13.66 26.71 13.75
N ARG A 81 13.70 25.96 14.86
CA ARG A 81 14.92 25.32 15.39
C ARG A 81 14.99 23.84 15.09
N ARG A 82 13.85 23.15 15.10
CA ARG A 82 13.76 21.68 14.99
C ARG A 82 12.62 21.24 14.09
N VAL A 83 12.82 20.17 13.34
CA VAL A 83 11.75 19.53 12.56
C VAL A 83 11.81 18.01 12.71
N VAL A 84 10.66 17.40 13.00
CA VAL A 84 10.41 15.96 12.94
C VAL A 84 9.40 15.69 11.83
N GLY A 85 9.89 15.19 10.69
CA GLY A 85 9.07 15.07 9.47
C GLY A 85 9.11 13.69 8.85
N GLY A 86 7.99 13.21 8.30
CA GLY A 86 7.97 11.93 7.59
C GLY A 86 8.30 12.02 6.09
N HIS A 87 7.79 13.03 5.40
CA HIS A 87 8.06 13.29 3.98
C HIS A 87 8.44 14.75 3.74
N TRP A 88 9.51 15.01 3.00
CA TRP A 88 10.15 16.33 2.87
C TRP A 88 10.18 16.89 1.44
N ALA A 89 9.86 16.07 0.42
CA ALA A 89 10.14 16.42 -0.97
C ALA A 89 9.45 17.69 -1.47
N LEU A 90 8.32 18.08 -0.86
CA LEU A 90 7.54 19.26 -1.27
C LEU A 90 7.79 20.50 -0.42
N VAL A 91 8.77 20.43 0.50
CA VAL A 91 9.21 21.55 1.32
C VAL A 91 10.69 21.86 1.12
N PRO A 92 11.15 22.13 -0.12
CA PRO A 92 12.57 22.31 -0.41
C PRO A 92 13.22 23.45 0.37
N ARG A 93 12.49 24.51 0.76
CA ARG A 93 13.04 25.60 1.57
C ARG A 93 13.38 25.13 2.98
N LEU A 94 12.50 24.34 3.60
CA LEU A 94 12.74 23.75 4.92
C LEU A 94 13.80 22.64 4.85
N GLY A 95 13.78 21.85 3.77
CA GLY A 95 14.79 20.82 3.50
C GLY A 95 16.19 21.40 3.31
N ALA A 96 16.32 22.59 2.70
CA ALA A 96 17.59 23.29 2.57
C ALA A 96 18.18 23.66 3.95
N LEU A 97 17.36 24.23 4.85
CA LEU A 97 17.79 24.52 6.23
C LEU A 97 18.27 23.25 6.95
N ALA A 98 17.59 22.13 6.75
CA ALA A 98 17.98 20.84 7.34
C ALA A 98 19.32 20.33 6.76
N VAL A 99 19.46 20.26 5.44
CA VAL A 99 20.67 19.74 4.78
C VAL A 99 21.90 20.63 5.03
N GLU A 100 21.69 21.94 5.17
CA GLU A 100 22.75 22.91 5.48
C GLU A 100 23.11 22.98 6.96
N GLY A 101 22.43 22.21 7.83
CA GLY A 101 22.70 22.18 9.26
C GLY A 101 22.33 23.48 9.97
N GLN A 102 21.30 24.20 9.48
CA GLN A 102 20.78 25.41 10.12
C GLN A 102 19.70 25.08 11.17
N ILE A 103 19.07 23.90 11.08
CA ILE A 103 18.06 23.40 12.02
C ILE A 103 18.32 21.94 12.38
N GLU A 104 17.91 21.52 13.57
CA GLU A 104 17.84 20.12 13.92
C GLU A 104 16.74 19.44 13.09
N ALA A 105 17.02 18.29 12.49
CA ALA A 105 16.12 17.68 11.53
C ALA A 105 16.15 16.15 11.60
N TYR A 106 14.96 15.60 11.78
CA TYR A 106 14.72 14.15 11.77
C TYR A 106 13.82 13.79 10.61
N ASN A 107 14.17 12.69 9.93
CA ASN A 107 13.25 11.99 9.07
C ASN A 107 12.92 10.61 9.62
N LEU A 108 11.70 10.49 10.16
CA LEU A 108 11.15 9.24 10.63
C LEU A 108 10.19 8.66 9.58
N PRO A 109 9.84 7.36 9.61
CA PRO A 109 8.81 6.83 8.71
C PRO A 109 7.49 7.58 8.92
N LEU A 110 6.80 7.94 7.84
CA LEU A 110 5.58 8.75 7.92
C LEU A 110 4.52 8.11 8.82
N GLY A 111 4.30 6.79 8.71
CA GLY A 111 3.35 6.09 9.56
C GLY A 111 3.73 6.10 11.04
N VAL A 112 5.03 6.08 11.34
CA VAL A 112 5.53 6.24 12.71
C VAL A 112 5.21 7.63 13.26
N VAL A 113 5.36 8.69 12.45
CA VAL A 113 4.96 10.04 12.87
C VAL A 113 3.44 10.10 13.14
N SER A 114 2.63 9.50 12.27
CA SER A 114 1.17 9.39 12.47
C SER A 114 0.81 8.62 13.76
N HIS A 115 1.50 7.51 14.05
CA HIS A 115 1.32 6.77 15.31
C HIS A 115 1.82 7.56 16.53
N LEU A 116 2.91 8.33 16.41
CA LEU A 116 3.40 9.16 17.50
C LEU A 116 2.34 10.16 18.00
N TYR A 117 1.50 10.73 17.13
CA TYR A 117 0.37 11.53 17.61
C TYR A 117 -0.55 10.74 18.55
N ARG A 118 -0.86 9.48 18.21
CA ARG A 118 -1.66 8.59 19.06
C ARG A 118 -0.93 8.27 20.37
N GLU A 119 0.35 7.96 20.31
CA GLU A 119 1.17 7.65 21.50
C GLU A 119 1.27 8.85 22.46
N ILE A 120 1.52 10.04 21.90
CA ILE A 120 1.57 11.30 22.66
C ILE A 120 0.21 11.60 23.29
N ALA A 121 -0.88 11.44 22.53
CA ALA A 121 -2.22 11.59 23.06
C ALA A 121 -2.51 10.62 24.22
N ALA A 122 -1.99 9.40 24.17
CA ALA A 122 -2.18 8.37 25.18
C ALA A 122 -1.16 8.41 26.33
N HIS A 123 -0.20 9.35 26.33
CA HIS A 123 0.92 9.42 27.28
C HIS A 123 1.74 8.13 27.39
N THR A 124 1.87 7.40 26.28
CA THR A 124 2.80 6.26 26.22
C THR A 124 4.23 6.79 26.05
N PRO A 125 5.27 6.01 26.41
CA PRO A 125 6.66 6.47 26.29
C PRO A 125 7.14 6.62 24.83
N GLY A 126 6.34 6.21 23.84
CA GLY A 126 6.67 6.24 22.43
C GLY A 126 6.07 5.08 21.65
N HIS A 127 6.35 5.06 20.35
CA HIS A 127 5.85 4.02 19.45
C HIS A 127 6.89 2.91 19.30
N ILE A 128 6.49 1.67 19.53
CA ILE A 128 7.37 0.49 19.39
C ILE A 128 6.93 -0.29 18.16
N THR A 129 7.84 -0.46 17.19
CA THR A 129 7.55 -1.14 15.93
C THR A 129 8.82 -1.74 15.32
N LYS A 130 8.65 -2.71 14.42
CA LYS A 130 9.74 -3.21 13.57
C LYS A 130 10.02 -2.30 12.37
N VAL A 131 9.08 -1.41 12.03
CA VAL A 131 9.24 -0.49 10.89
C VAL A 131 10.51 0.34 11.07
N GLY A 132 11.41 0.26 10.10
CA GLY A 132 12.67 0.99 10.10
C GLY A 132 13.91 0.18 10.49
N LEU A 133 13.75 -1.07 10.96
CA LEU A 133 14.90 -1.94 11.22
C LEU A 133 15.74 -2.11 9.95
N ASN A 134 17.06 -1.99 10.11
CA ASN A 134 18.04 -2.10 9.03
C ASN A 134 17.91 -1.02 7.93
N THR A 135 17.20 0.07 8.19
CA THR A 135 17.17 1.25 7.32
C THR A 135 17.85 2.42 8.04
N PHE A 136 18.02 3.55 7.37
CA PHE A 136 18.71 4.70 7.96
C PHE A 136 18.05 5.24 9.25
N VAL A 137 16.77 4.91 9.50
CA VAL A 137 16.10 5.31 10.74
C VAL A 137 16.50 4.45 11.94
N ASP A 138 17.09 3.27 11.69
CA ASP A 138 17.69 2.43 12.71
C ASP A 138 18.87 3.19 13.35
N PRO A 139 18.92 3.33 14.68
CA PRO A 139 19.99 4.07 15.37
C PRO A 139 21.36 3.38 15.27
N ARG A 140 21.40 2.12 14.81
CA ARG A 140 22.66 1.44 14.48
C ARG A 140 23.25 1.90 13.14
N LEU A 141 22.47 2.62 12.34
CA LEU A 141 22.87 3.28 11.09
C LEU A 141 22.90 4.80 11.28
N GLU A 142 21.83 5.52 10.95
CA GLU A 142 21.78 6.99 11.06
C GLU A 142 20.78 7.50 12.13
N GLY A 143 19.90 6.64 12.67
CA GLY A 143 18.91 7.04 13.69
C GLY A 143 17.87 8.05 13.21
N GLY A 144 17.69 8.17 11.89
CA GLY A 144 16.76 9.12 11.28
C GLY A 144 17.23 10.58 11.32
N LYS A 145 18.46 10.85 11.74
CA LYS A 145 19.05 12.19 11.80
C LYS A 145 19.48 12.64 10.41
N LEU A 146 19.16 13.88 10.03
CA LEU A 146 19.43 14.37 8.66
C LEU A 146 20.74 15.15 8.52
N ASN A 147 21.34 15.57 9.64
CA ASN A 147 22.56 16.38 9.66
C ASN A 147 23.33 16.19 10.98
N ALA A 148 24.54 16.76 11.05
CA ALA A 148 25.43 16.60 12.20
C ALA A 148 25.06 17.42 13.44
N ILE A 149 24.28 18.50 13.30
CA ILE A 149 23.82 19.30 14.47
C ILE A 149 22.68 18.61 15.23
N THR A 150 22.01 17.65 14.59
CA THR A 150 20.95 16.84 15.18
C THR A 150 21.58 15.73 16.01
N THR A 151 21.65 15.94 17.33
CA THR A 151 22.41 15.05 18.22
C THR A 151 21.55 14.17 19.12
N GLU A 152 20.36 14.63 19.51
CA GLU A 152 19.43 13.88 20.36
C GLU A 152 18.93 12.60 19.69
N ASP A 153 18.88 11.50 20.44
CA ASP A 153 18.37 10.22 19.95
C ASP A 153 16.85 10.14 20.14
N LEU A 154 16.09 10.18 19.05
CA LEU A 154 14.64 9.92 19.07
C LEU A 154 14.28 8.46 18.78
N VAL A 155 15.24 7.66 18.32
CA VAL A 155 15.06 6.23 18.02
C VAL A 155 16.04 5.42 18.85
N SER A 156 15.56 4.35 19.47
CA SER A 156 16.39 3.39 20.21
C SER A 156 16.00 1.95 19.89
N VAL A 157 16.92 1.00 20.07
CA VAL A 157 16.59 -0.43 19.94
C VAL A 157 16.17 -0.96 21.30
N VAL A 158 15.06 -1.70 21.34
CA VAL A 158 14.58 -2.44 22.52
C VAL A 158 14.40 -3.91 22.16
N GLU A 159 14.69 -4.80 23.11
CA GLU A 159 14.47 -6.25 22.94
C GLU A 159 13.12 -6.64 23.55
N LEU A 160 12.22 -7.20 22.74
CA LEU A 160 10.91 -7.66 23.19
C LEU A 160 10.62 -9.03 22.56
N GLY A 161 10.28 -10.00 23.41
CA GLY A 161 10.03 -11.37 22.95
C GLY A 161 11.25 -12.07 22.35
N GLY A 162 12.46 -11.60 22.66
CA GLY A 162 13.72 -12.12 22.09
C GLY A 162 14.02 -11.61 20.67
N GLU A 163 13.32 -10.58 20.22
CA GLU A 163 13.55 -9.93 18.93
C GLU A 163 13.84 -8.43 19.13
N PRO A 164 14.63 -7.80 18.24
CA PRO A 164 14.85 -6.37 18.26
C PRO A 164 13.64 -5.61 17.70
N TRP A 165 13.29 -4.51 18.35
CA TRP A 165 12.29 -3.54 17.96
C TRP A 165 12.87 -2.14 18.01
N LEU A 166 12.31 -1.22 17.24
CA LEU A 166 12.62 0.21 17.35
C LEU A 166 11.60 0.89 18.26
N HIS A 167 12.08 1.63 19.24
CA HIS A 167 11.31 2.53 20.08
C HIS A 167 11.56 3.97 19.61
N TYR A 168 10.51 4.57 19.04
CA TYR A 168 10.46 5.97 18.65
C TYR A 168 9.87 6.79 19.81
N LYS A 169 10.67 7.68 20.40
CA LYS A 169 10.32 8.38 21.64
C LYS A 169 9.18 9.38 21.41
N ALA A 170 8.20 9.38 22.33
CA ALA A 170 7.18 10.41 22.39
C ALA A 170 7.75 11.72 22.98
N PHE A 171 7.20 12.84 22.57
CA PHE A 171 7.50 14.18 23.08
C PHE A 171 6.22 15.04 23.03
N PRO A 172 6.08 16.07 23.88
CA PRO A 172 4.85 16.86 23.92
C PRO A 172 4.64 17.67 22.63
N VAL A 173 3.36 17.85 22.26
CA VAL A 173 2.93 18.77 21.20
C VAL A 173 2.28 19.98 21.87
N ASN A 174 2.84 21.17 21.69
CA ASN A 174 2.33 22.38 22.34
C ASN A 174 1.15 22.98 21.58
N VAL A 175 1.19 22.91 20.25
CA VAL A 175 0.14 23.46 19.38
C VAL A 175 -0.15 22.51 18.23
N ALA A 176 -1.42 22.26 17.91
CA ALA A 176 -1.83 21.58 16.68
C ALA A 176 -2.58 22.55 15.76
N LEU A 177 -2.07 22.69 14.53
CA LEU A 177 -2.75 23.39 13.44
C LEU A 177 -3.48 22.37 12.58
N ILE A 178 -4.81 22.33 12.71
CA ILE A 178 -5.67 21.37 12.03
C ILE A 178 -6.60 22.04 11.02
N ARG A 179 -7.22 21.24 10.16
CA ARG A 179 -8.15 21.73 9.15
C ARG A 179 -9.38 20.84 9.05
N GLY A 180 -10.54 21.46 8.81
CA GLY A 180 -11.75 20.76 8.36
C GLY A 180 -12.62 21.64 7.49
N THR A 181 -13.80 21.15 7.11
CA THR A 181 -14.68 21.88 6.18
C THR A 181 -15.62 22.82 6.91
N THR A 182 -16.38 22.33 7.90
CA THR A 182 -17.39 23.13 8.60
C THR A 182 -17.18 23.02 10.11
N ALA A 183 -17.24 24.15 10.82
CA ALA A 183 -17.29 24.17 12.29
C ALA A 183 -18.52 24.87 12.84
N ASP A 184 -18.99 24.43 14.01
CA ASP A 184 -19.93 25.21 14.83
C ASP A 184 -19.18 26.12 15.84
N PRO A 185 -19.85 27.08 16.51
CA PRO A 185 -19.18 27.97 17.46
C PRO A 185 -18.55 27.26 18.67
N ALA A 186 -19.01 26.04 19.00
CA ALA A 186 -18.44 25.21 20.07
C ALA A 186 -17.15 24.48 19.64
N GLY A 187 -16.83 24.51 18.35
CA GLY A 187 -15.63 23.96 17.74
C GLY A 187 -15.79 22.53 17.21
N ASN A 188 -17.01 21.99 17.12
CA ASN A 188 -17.21 20.69 16.47
C ASN A 188 -16.92 20.82 14.96
N ILE A 189 -16.13 19.92 14.38
CA ILE A 189 -15.67 20.03 12.99
C ILE A 189 -16.10 18.80 12.18
N THR A 190 -16.69 19.05 11.00
CA THR A 190 -16.91 18.06 9.94
C THR A 190 -15.93 18.28 8.78
N MET A 191 -15.69 17.24 7.97
CA MET A 191 -14.70 17.26 6.88
C MET A 191 -15.32 16.85 5.53
N GLU A 192 -16.58 17.21 5.31
CA GLU A 192 -17.41 16.70 4.23
C GLU A 192 -17.05 17.20 2.82
N ARG A 193 -16.09 18.12 2.71
CA ARG A 193 -15.48 18.56 1.45
C ARG A 193 -13.97 18.32 1.39
N GLU A 194 -13.34 17.86 2.47
CA GLU A 194 -11.94 17.45 2.43
C GLU A 194 -11.79 16.16 1.62
N ALA A 195 -10.72 16.03 0.85
CA ALA A 195 -10.42 14.77 0.15
C ALA A 195 -9.92 13.68 1.11
N LEU A 196 -9.41 14.08 2.28
CA LEU A 196 -8.77 13.22 3.28
C LEU A 196 -9.09 13.70 4.69
N THR A 197 -9.20 12.76 5.64
CA THR A 197 -9.41 13.07 7.06
C THR A 197 -8.09 13.27 7.82
N LEU A 198 -7.02 12.61 7.37
CA LEU A 198 -5.65 12.70 7.91
C LEU A 198 -5.58 12.40 9.43
N ASP A 199 -4.52 12.88 10.08
CA ASP A 199 -4.26 12.72 11.52
C ASP A 199 -4.88 13.82 12.38
N ASN A 200 -5.83 14.62 11.85
CA ASN A 200 -6.39 15.80 12.54
C ASN A 200 -6.88 15.50 13.97
N LEU A 201 -7.63 14.40 14.16
CA LEU A 201 -8.13 14.00 15.47
C LEU A 201 -6.99 13.57 16.41
N ALA A 202 -6.02 12.79 15.91
CA ALA A 202 -4.88 12.33 16.69
C ALA A 202 -3.98 13.50 17.13
N ALA A 203 -3.69 14.44 16.21
CA ALA A 203 -2.91 15.64 16.51
C ALA A 203 -3.62 16.56 17.51
N ALA A 204 -4.95 16.73 17.39
CA ALA A 204 -5.74 17.49 18.36
C ALA A 204 -5.65 16.89 19.76
N MET A 205 -5.83 15.57 19.89
CA MET A 205 -5.69 14.88 21.18
C MET A 205 -4.26 14.96 21.73
N ALA A 206 -3.25 14.82 20.87
CA ALA A 206 -1.84 14.93 21.25
C ALA A 206 -1.54 16.30 21.87
N ALA A 207 -2.01 17.37 21.23
CA ALA A 207 -1.85 18.73 21.75
C ALA A 207 -2.62 18.92 23.07
N LYS A 208 -3.91 18.59 23.11
CA LYS A 208 -4.72 18.78 24.33
C LYS A 208 -4.18 18.01 25.53
N ASN A 209 -3.79 16.76 25.34
CA ASN A 209 -3.26 15.94 26.43
C ASN A 209 -1.83 16.30 26.82
N SER A 210 -1.10 17.02 25.96
CA SER A 210 0.17 17.68 26.32
C SER A 210 -0.05 19.01 27.06
N GLY A 211 -1.29 19.41 27.37
CA GLY A 211 -1.62 20.71 27.95
C GLY A 211 -1.59 21.87 26.94
N GLY A 212 -1.53 21.55 25.64
CA GLY A 212 -1.41 22.48 24.55
C GLY A 212 -2.75 22.97 23.96
N PHE A 213 -2.62 23.63 22.81
CA PHE A 213 -3.71 24.29 22.10
C PHE A 213 -3.99 23.69 20.73
N VAL A 214 -5.26 23.71 20.31
CA VAL A 214 -5.70 23.28 18.98
C VAL A 214 -6.36 24.43 18.25
N ILE A 215 -5.78 24.80 17.11
CA ILE A 215 -6.29 25.83 16.21
C ILE A 215 -6.79 25.16 14.94
N ALA A 216 -8.06 25.33 14.64
CA ALA A 216 -8.71 24.74 13.48
C ALA A 216 -9.06 25.79 12.42
N GLN A 217 -8.53 25.60 11.21
CA GLN A 217 -8.97 26.32 10.02
C GLN A 217 -10.19 25.62 9.40
N VAL A 218 -11.22 26.38 9.03
CA VAL A 218 -12.42 25.86 8.36
C VAL A 218 -12.85 26.67 7.14
N GLU A 219 -13.55 26.03 6.20
CA GLU A 219 -14.12 26.68 5.00
C GLU A 219 -15.33 27.55 5.38
N ARG A 220 -16.13 27.10 6.35
CA ARG A 220 -17.38 27.77 6.74
C ARG A 220 -17.79 27.46 8.17
N LEU A 221 -18.74 28.27 8.66
CA LEU A 221 -19.34 28.14 9.98
C LEU A 221 -20.80 27.66 9.86
N ALA A 222 -21.22 26.83 10.80
CA ALA A 222 -22.60 26.38 10.96
C ALA A 222 -23.19 26.91 12.27
N GLU A 223 -24.51 26.84 12.43
CA GLU A 223 -25.17 27.19 13.69
C GLU A 223 -24.83 26.16 14.79
N ALA A 224 -24.78 26.60 16.05
CA ALA A 224 -24.51 25.71 17.18
C ALA A 224 -25.50 24.52 17.23
N GLY A 225 -24.98 23.30 17.31
CA GLY A 225 -25.80 22.09 17.38
C GLY A 225 -26.45 21.66 16.04
N SER A 226 -26.10 22.30 14.92
CA SER A 226 -26.64 21.94 13.60
C SER A 226 -25.86 20.83 12.88
N LEU A 227 -24.65 20.51 13.34
CA LEU A 227 -23.82 19.46 12.75
C LEU A 227 -24.30 18.07 13.18
N ASN A 228 -24.35 17.13 12.21
CA ASN A 228 -24.65 15.74 12.50
C ASN A 228 -23.54 15.13 13.37
N PRO A 229 -23.84 14.66 14.60
CA PRO A 229 -22.81 14.16 15.51
C PRO A 229 -22.07 12.92 14.99
N ARG A 230 -22.63 12.18 14.03
CA ARG A 230 -21.94 11.05 13.38
C ARG A 230 -20.94 11.47 12.31
N GLU A 231 -21.01 12.71 11.85
CA GLU A 231 -20.10 13.26 10.83
C GLU A 231 -18.99 14.11 11.45
N VAL A 232 -19.11 14.47 12.73
CA VAL A 232 -18.08 15.23 13.47
C VAL A 232 -16.82 14.39 13.58
N GLN A 233 -15.75 14.86 12.93
CA GLN A 233 -14.43 14.20 12.91
C GLN A 233 -13.53 14.68 14.04
N VAL A 234 -13.66 15.95 14.44
CA VAL A 234 -12.96 16.52 15.60
C VAL A 234 -14.00 17.15 16.54
N PRO A 235 -14.24 16.54 17.72
CA PRO A 235 -15.14 17.09 18.71
C PRO A 235 -14.67 18.45 19.23
N GLY A 236 -15.60 19.38 19.43
CA GLY A 236 -15.28 20.73 19.84
C GLY A 236 -14.62 20.84 21.20
N VAL A 237 -14.75 19.84 22.08
CA VAL A 237 -14.00 19.79 23.35
C VAL A 237 -12.48 19.79 23.15
N LEU A 238 -12.00 19.32 22.00
CA LEU A 238 -10.58 19.29 21.65
C LEU A 238 -10.09 20.57 20.97
N VAL A 239 -10.99 21.47 20.57
CA VAL A 239 -10.65 22.66 19.76
C VAL A 239 -10.67 23.90 20.65
N ASP A 240 -9.64 24.72 20.56
CA ASP A 240 -9.55 25.97 21.33
C ASP A 240 -9.91 27.19 20.48
N CYS A 241 -9.47 27.21 19.22
CA CYS A 241 -9.73 28.30 18.27
C CYS A 241 -10.29 27.76 16.94
N VAL A 242 -11.30 28.43 16.39
CA VAL A 242 -11.82 28.21 15.04
C VAL A 242 -11.54 29.45 14.20
N VAL A 243 -10.89 29.27 13.05
CA VAL A 243 -10.55 30.34 12.11
C VAL A 243 -11.26 30.07 10.79
N LEU A 244 -12.08 31.02 10.36
CA LEU A 244 -12.68 31.01 9.03
C LEU A 244 -11.62 31.40 8.00
N SER A 245 -11.37 30.52 7.04
CA SER A 245 -10.34 30.72 6.02
C SER A 245 -10.83 31.55 4.85
N GLU A 246 -9.94 32.30 4.22
CA GLU A 246 -10.20 32.83 2.88
C GLU A 246 -10.26 31.66 1.86
N PRO A 247 -11.15 31.69 0.85
CA PRO A 247 -11.36 30.59 -0.10
C PRO A 247 -10.08 30.09 -0.83
N GLU A 248 -9.20 31.01 -1.18
CA GLU A 248 -7.91 30.80 -1.84
C GLU A 248 -6.92 30.00 -0.98
N ASN A 249 -7.07 30.10 0.35
CA ASN A 249 -6.29 29.38 1.36
C ASN A 249 -6.99 28.08 1.80
N HIS A 250 -8.16 27.75 1.23
CA HIS A 250 -8.97 26.57 1.57
C HIS A 250 -9.29 25.66 0.37
N ARG A 251 -8.41 25.62 -0.64
CA ARG A 251 -8.56 24.67 -1.75
C ARG A 251 -8.50 23.23 -1.26
N GLN A 252 -9.24 22.31 -1.89
CA GLN A 252 -9.29 20.89 -1.52
C GLN A 252 -7.93 20.20 -1.72
N THR A 253 -7.24 20.54 -2.81
CA THR A 253 -5.84 20.19 -3.08
C THR A 253 -5.12 21.42 -3.66
N TYR A 254 -3.81 21.36 -3.89
CA TYR A 254 -3.12 22.41 -4.63
C TYR A 254 -3.39 22.39 -6.14
N GLY A 255 -3.80 21.26 -6.71
CA GLY A 255 -4.23 21.13 -8.10
C GLY A 255 -5.68 21.57 -8.31
N THR A 256 -6.54 21.32 -7.33
CA THR A 256 -8.00 21.32 -7.47
C THR A 256 -8.65 22.15 -6.38
N ALA A 257 -9.44 23.15 -6.77
CA ALA A 257 -10.20 23.97 -5.80
C ALA A 257 -11.23 23.10 -5.06
N TYR A 258 -12.05 22.36 -5.80
CA TYR A 258 -12.97 21.37 -5.25
C TYR A 258 -13.44 20.38 -6.33
N ASN A 259 -13.45 19.09 -6.01
CA ASN A 259 -13.95 18.01 -6.84
C ASN A 259 -14.82 17.05 -6.01
N HIS A 260 -16.07 16.88 -6.43
CA HIS A 260 -17.06 16.02 -5.76
C HIS A 260 -16.66 14.53 -5.76
N ALA A 261 -15.83 14.10 -6.71
CA ALA A 261 -15.38 12.72 -6.81
C ALA A 261 -14.32 12.35 -5.76
N TYR A 262 -13.64 13.35 -5.18
CA TYR A 262 -12.70 13.12 -4.08
C TYR A 262 -13.41 12.89 -2.75
N THR A 263 -14.65 13.35 -2.62
CA THR A 263 -15.45 13.28 -1.37
C THR A 263 -16.58 12.25 -1.43
N GLY A 264 -16.62 11.42 -2.49
CA GLY A 264 -17.68 10.43 -2.69
C GLY A 264 -19.07 11.03 -2.97
N ARG A 265 -19.18 12.35 -3.20
CA ARG A 265 -20.45 13.04 -3.47
C ARG A 265 -20.93 12.86 -4.91
N GLN A 266 -20.02 12.50 -5.81
CA GLN A 266 -20.33 12.19 -7.20
C GLN A 266 -19.37 11.10 -7.68
N ARG A 267 -19.86 10.15 -8.50
CA ARG A 267 -18.98 9.22 -9.20
C ARG A 267 -18.67 9.73 -10.60
N VAL A 268 -17.41 9.64 -11.01
CA VAL A 268 -16.98 9.91 -12.39
C VAL A 268 -16.72 8.61 -13.15
N PRO A 269 -17.06 8.53 -14.45
CA PRO A 269 -16.70 7.38 -15.28
C PRO A 269 -15.17 7.23 -15.40
N LEU A 270 -14.65 6.04 -15.14
CA LEU A 270 -13.21 5.73 -15.21
C LEU A 270 -12.78 5.14 -16.58
N ASP A 271 -13.74 4.91 -17.48
CA ASP A 271 -13.56 4.32 -18.80
C ASP A 271 -12.97 5.28 -19.85
N ARG A 272 -12.69 6.53 -19.47
CA ARG A 272 -12.15 7.59 -20.34
C ARG A 272 -10.68 7.93 -20.09
N ILE A 273 -9.93 7.07 -19.41
CA ILE A 273 -8.50 7.29 -19.19
C ILE A 273 -7.77 7.17 -20.52
N VAL A 274 -7.05 8.22 -20.90
CA VAL A 274 -6.24 8.24 -22.12
C VAL A 274 -5.11 7.23 -21.96
N PRO A 275 -5.00 6.23 -22.87
CA PRO A 275 -3.90 5.27 -22.84
C PRO A 275 -2.55 5.97 -22.90
N MET A 276 -1.57 5.45 -22.16
CA MET A 276 -0.20 5.94 -22.25
C MET A 276 0.36 5.65 -23.65
N SER A 277 1.21 6.54 -24.17
CA SER A 277 2.01 6.25 -25.36
C SER A 277 2.99 5.11 -25.06
N LEU A 278 3.31 4.28 -26.05
CA LEU A 278 4.26 3.19 -25.88
C LEU A 278 5.69 3.74 -25.81
N ASP A 279 6.17 3.95 -24.60
CA ASP A 279 7.53 4.37 -24.27
C ASP A 279 8.13 3.51 -23.15
N ALA A 280 9.35 3.85 -22.71
CA ALA A 280 9.99 3.16 -21.59
C ALA A 280 9.13 3.15 -20.31
N ARG A 281 8.38 4.23 -20.05
CA ARG A 281 7.49 4.34 -18.87
C ARG A 281 6.34 3.33 -18.99
N LYS A 282 5.70 3.22 -20.16
CA LYS A 282 4.64 2.24 -20.40
C LYS A 282 5.16 0.81 -20.36
N VAL A 283 6.36 0.52 -20.89
CA VAL A 283 6.98 -0.82 -20.81
C VAL A 283 7.19 -1.24 -19.35
N ILE A 284 7.78 -0.36 -18.52
CA ILE A 284 7.99 -0.62 -17.09
C ILE A 284 6.64 -0.86 -16.40
N ALA A 285 5.67 0.04 -16.61
CA ALA A 285 4.34 -0.07 -16.01
C ALA A 285 3.63 -1.37 -16.41
N ARG A 286 3.71 -1.75 -17.69
CA ARG A 286 3.16 -3.00 -18.20
C ARG A 286 3.81 -4.20 -17.54
N ARG A 287 5.13 -4.23 -17.39
CA ARG A 287 5.80 -5.35 -16.72
C ARG A 287 5.42 -5.43 -15.25
N CYS A 288 5.33 -4.30 -14.55
CA CYS A 288 4.86 -4.27 -13.17
C CYS A 288 3.41 -4.76 -13.05
N ALA A 289 2.56 -4.49 -14.05
CA ALA A 289 1.15 -4.89 -14.06
C ALA A 289 0.95 -6.42 -14.10
N PHE A 290 1.95 -7.20 -14.53
CA PHE A 290 1.91 -8.67 -14.48
C PHE A 290 1.92 -9.21 -13.06
N GLU A 291 2.33 -8.41 -12.07
CA GLU A 291 2.41 -8.80 -10.66
C GLU A 291 1.13 -8.44 -9.88
N LEU A 292 0.14 -7.81 -10.52
CA LEU A 292 -1.07 -7.32 -9.84
C LEU A 292 -1.92 -8.48 -9.29
N PRO A 293 -2.17 -8.54 -7.96
CA PRO A 293 -2.98 -9.59 -7.38
C PRO A 293 -4.47 -9.30 -7.59
N LEU A 294 -5.17 -10.11 -8.40
CA LEU A 294 -6.63 -9.97 -8.52
C LEU A 294 -7.32 -10.23 -7.18
N GLY A 295 -8.28 -9.37 -6.84
CA GLY A 295 -8.91 -9.34 -5.52
C GLY A 295 -8.03 -8.75 -4.43
N GLY A 296 -6.77 -8.45 -4.71
CA GLY A 296 -5.79 -7.99 -3.73
C GLY A 296 -5.83 -6.50 -3.46
N VAL A 297 -5.19 -6.13 -2.36
CA VAL A 297 -5.00 -4.76 -1.91
C VAL A 297 -3.61 -4.27 -2.35
N VAL A 298 -3.59 -3.21 -3.14
CA VAL A 298 -2.38 -2.72 -3.81
C VAL A 298 -2.12 -1.28 -3.42
N ASN A 299 -0.86 -0.97 -3.12
CA ASN A 299 -0.38 0.41 -3.02
C ASN A 299 0.53 0.73 -4.21
N LEU A 300 0.31 1.88 -4.84
CA LEU A 300 1.10 2.37 -5.96
C LEU A 300 1.73 3.70 -5.58
N GLY A 301 3.06 3.74 -5.56
CA GLY A 301 3.81 4.96 -5.27
C GLY A 301 3.70 6.02 -6.37
N ILE A 302 4.04 7.26 -6.02
CA ILE A 302 4.11 8.38 -6.97
C ILE A 302 5.19 8.17 -8.05
N GLY A 303 4.96 8.72 -9.24
CA GLY A 303 5.92 8.72 -10.35
C GLY A 303 5.80 7.51 -11.28
N MET A 304 6.84 6.67 -11.36
CA MET A 304 6.84 5.50 -12.26
C MET A 304 5.66 4.53 -11.98
N PRO A 305 5.34 4.20 -10.71
CA PRO A 305 4.23 3.28 -10.41
C PRO A 305 2.83 3.80 -10.74
N GLU A 306 2.62 5.12 -10.90
CA GLU A 306 1.34 5.67 -11.39
C GLU A 306 0.93 5.07 -12.74
N GLY A 307 1.92 4.75 -13.58
CA GLY A 307 1.68 4.11 -14.87
C GLY A 307 1.02 2.74 -14.73
N VAL A 308 1.22 2.04 -13.61
CA VAL A 308 0.61 0.73 -13.35
C VAL A 308 -0.90 0.84 -13.21
N ALA A 309 -1.40 1.88 -12.55
CA ALA A 309 -2.84 2.15 -12.47
C ALA A 309 -3.43 2.46 -13.86
N ALA A 310 -2.72 3.26 -14.66
CA ALA A 310 -3.14 3.59 -16.01
C ALA A 310 -3.19 2.35 -16.92
N VAL A 311 -2.17 1.48 -16.86
CA VAL A 311 -2.16 0.20 -17.58
C VAL A 311 -3.26 -0.72 -17.07
N ALA A 312 -3.44 -0.85 -15.75
CA ALA A 312 -4.51 -1.67 -15.19
C ALA A 312 -5.91 -1.20 -15.64
N ALA A 313 -6.11 0.11 -15.81
CA ALA A 313 -7.33 0.67 -16.35
C ALA A 313 -7.48 0.41 -17.86
N GLU A 314 -6.42 0.59 -18.65
CA GLU A 314 -6.36 0.29 -20.09
C GLU A 314 -6.70 -1.19 -20.36
N GLU A 315 -6.13 -2.10 -19.56
CA GLU A 315 -6.40 -3.55 -19.58
C GLU A 315 -7.73 -3.95 -18.90
N ARG A 316 -8.45 -2.96 -18.37
CA ARG A 316 -9.72 -3.12 -17.63
C ARG A 316 -9.63 -3.96 -16.35
N VAL A 317 -8.46 -4.35 -15.88
CA VAL A 317 -8.29 -5.16 -14.66
C VAL A 317 -8.39 -4.37 -13.36
N LEU A 318 -8.38 -3.03 -13.42
CA LEU A 318 -8.48 -2.16 -12.24
C LEU A 318 -9.69 -2.46 -11.35
N ARG A 319 -10.82 -2.89 -11.93
CA ARG A 319 -12.05 -3.25 -11.22
C ARG A 319 -11.89 -4.43 -10.23
N TYR A 320 -10.84 -5.23 -10.40
CA TYR A 320 -10.54 -6.37 -9.55
C TYR A 320 -9.55 -6.02 -8.44
N LEU A 321 -9.06 -4.79 -8.37
CA LEU A 321 -8.04 -4.37 -7.42
C LEU A 321 -8.62 -3.39 -6.42
N THR A 322 -8.17 -3.49 -5.18
CA THR A 322 -8.37 -2.42 -4.20
C THR A 322 -7.10 -1.58 -4.15
N LEU A 323 -7.09 -0.46 -4.90
CA LEU A 323 -6.00 0.50 -4.79
C LEU A 323 -6.12 1.29 -3.49
N THR A 324 -4.98 1.56 -2.85
CA THR A 324 -4.92 2.29 -1.59
C THR A 324 -3.87 3.38 -1.66
N ALA A 325 -4.09 4.49 -0.93
CA ALA A 325 -3.08 5.52 -0.72
C ALA A 325 -2.86 5.71 0.77
N GLU A 326 -1.62 5.96 1.15
CA GLU A 326 -1.18 6.04 2.54
C GLU A 326 -1.86 7.12 3.40
N PRO A 327 -2.42 8.24 2.89
CA PRO A 327 -3.12 9.17 3.77
C PRO A 327 -4.55 8.72 4.15
N GLY A 328 -5.02 7.56 3.68
CA GLY A 328 -6.29 6.97 4.14
C GLY A 328 -7.22 6.45 3.05
N VAL A 329 -6.89 6.62 1.77
CA VAL A 329 -7.78 6.18 0.67
C VAL A 329 -7.79 4.65 0.58
N ILE A 330 -9.01 4.09 0.51
CA ILE A 330 -9.29 2.70 0.13
C ILE A 330 -10.22 2.68 -1.08
N GLY A 331 -9.78 2.02 -2.15
CA GLY A 331 -10.49 1.92 -3.43
C GLY A 331 -10.43 3.20 -4.28
N GLY A 332 -11.07 3.14 -5.44
CA GLY A 332 -11.05 4.25 -6.40
C GLY A 332 -9.75 4.33 -7.20
N LEU A 333 -9.54 5.45 -7.89
CA LEU A 333 -8.35 5.72 -8.70
C LEU A 333 -7.52 6.84 -8.06
N PRO A 334 -6.37 6.53 -7.45
CA PRO A 334 -5.44 7.53 -6.90
C PRO A 334 -5.05 8.58 -7.94
N GLN A 335 -4.90 9.83 -7.49
CA GLN A 335 -4.46 10.94 -8.32
C GLN A 335 -2.97 11.23 -8.09
N GLY A 336 -2.33 11.82 -9.09
CA GLY A 336 -0.92 12.22 -9.06
C GLY A 336 -0.71 13.73 -9.03
N GLY A 337 0.54 14.17 -9.11
CA GLY A 337 0.89 15.59 -9.16
C GLY A 337 0.43 16.37 -7.91
N LEU A 338 -0.17 17.55 -8.11
CA LEU A 338 -0.66 18.40 -7.00
C LEU A 338 -1.98 17.91 -6.37
N ASP A 339 -2.56 16.84 -6.91
CA ASP A 339 -3.71 16.12 -6.35
C ASP A 339 -3.29 14.82 -5.62
N PHE A 340 -1.98 14.58 -5.50
CA PHE A 340 -1.45 13.37 -4.88
C PHE A 340 -1.99 13.16 -3.44
N GLY A 341 -2.39 11.93 -3.16
CA GLY A 341 -3.08 11.53 -1.94
C GLY A 341 -4.59 11.43 -2.08
N ALA A 342 -5.21 12.21 -2.98
CA ALA A 342 -6.63 12.07 -3.30
C ALA A 342 -6.89 10.89 -4.24
N ALA A 343 -8.16 10.49 -4.34
CA ALA A 343 -8.60 9.52 -5.34
C ALA A 343 -9.97 9.88 -5.91
N LEU A 344 -10.21 9.48 -7.15
CA LEU A 344 -11.53 9.51 -7.76
C LEU A 344 -12.32 8.27 -7.30
N ASN A 345 -13.57 8.50 -6.87
CA ASN A 345 -14.49 7.43 -6.46
C ASN A 345 -13.92 6.51 -5.35
N PRO A 346 -13.34 7.03 -4.26
CA PRO A 346 -12.86 6.19 -3.17
C PRO A 346 -14.03 5.40 -2.58
N ALA A 347 -13.77 4.18 -2.12
CA ALA A 347 -14.76 3.35 -1.43
C ALA A 347 -14.83 3.71 0.06
N ALA A 348 -13.68 4.06 0.65
CA ALA A 348 -13.57 4.60 1.99
C ALA A 348 -12.38 5.56 2.12
N VAL A 349 -12.44 6.43 3.12
CA VAL A 349 -11.35 7.28 3.56
C VAL A 349 -11.19 7.06 5.06
N LEU A 350 -10.06 6.48 5.46
CA LEU A 350 -9.70 6.24 6.85
C LEU A 350 -8.89 7.41 7.41
N HIS A 351 -8.77 7.46 8.73
CA HIS A 351 -7.72 8.28 9.34
C HIS A 351 -6.35 7.72 8.97
N GLN A 352 -5.38 8.61 8.77
CA GLN A 352 -4.06 8.23 8.27
C GLN A 352 -3.33 7.28 9.23
N ASN A 353 -3.33 7.54 10.53
CA ASN A 353 -2.80 6.60 11.52
C ASN A 353 -3.42 5.19 11.43
N GLN A 354 -4.72 5.05 11.19
CA GLN A 354 -5.38 3.75 11.03
C GLN A 354 -5.02 3.06 9.71
N GLN A 355 -4.81 3.84 8.65
CA GLN A 355 -4.28 3.33 7.38
C GLN A 355 -2.88 2.72 7.59
N PHE A 356 -2.05 3.34 8.43
CA PHE A 356 -0.74 2.81 8.78
C PHE A 356 -0.78 1.61 9.71
N ASP A 357 -1.75 1.52 10.63
CA ASP A 357 -1.97 0.27 11.37
C ASP A 357 -2.23 -0.90 10.37
N PHE A 358 -3.02 -0.66 9.31
CA PHE A 358 -3.27 -1.65 8.25
C PHE A 358 -2.01 -1.98 7.41
N TYR A 359 -1.23 -0.98 7.02
CA TYR A 359 0.01 -1.21 6.25
C TYR A 359 1.09 -1.91 7.09
N ASP A 360 1.33 -1.43 8.30
CA ASP A 360 2.36 -1.97 9.19
C ASP A 360 2.01 -3.40 9.64
N GLY A 361 0.72 -3.74 9.69
CA GLY A 361 0.22 -5.09 9.91
C GLY A 361 0.32 -6.04 8.71
N GLY A 362 0.83 -5.59 7.56
CA GLY A 362 0.99 -6.41 6.36
C GLY A 362 -0.29 -6.58 5.53
N GLY A 363 -1.19 -5.60 5.59
CA GLY A 363 -2.46 -5.60 4.87
C GLY A 363 -2.34 -5.47 3.34
N LEU A 364 -1.18 -5.03 2.83
CA LEU A 364 -0.93 -4.88 1.40
C LEU A 364 -0.47 -6.21 0.78
N ASP A 365 -1.18 -6.68 -0.24
CA ASP A 365 -0.76 -7.86 -1.01
C ASP A 365 0.41 -7.54 -1.96
N LEU A 366 0.40 -6.33 -2.53
CA LEU A 366 1.46 -5.83 -3.39
C LEU A 366 1.70 -4.34 -3.14
N ALA A 367 2.97 -3.93 -3.14
CA ALA A 367 3.33 -2.54 -3.34
C ALA A 367 4.22 -2.38 -4.58
N CYS A 368 3.89 -1.42 -5.44
CA CYS A 368 4.75 -0.99 -6.54
C CYS A 368 5.29 0.41 -6.23
N LEU A 369 6.60 0.53 -6.06
CA LEU A 369 7.26 1.73 -5.55
C LEU A 369 8.37 2.21 -6.48
N GLY A 370 8.77 3.47 -6.35
CA GLY A 370 9.84 4.04 -7.18
C GLY A 370 11.21 3.43 -6.89
N LEU A 371 12.00 3.24 -7.94
CA LEU A 371 13.41 2.82 -7.88
C LEU A 371 14.32 4.01 -8.19
N ALA A 372 15.08 4.53 -7.22
CA ALA A 372 16.00 5.66 -7.46
C ALA A 372 17.48 5.27 -7.40
N GLN A 373 17.99 4.72 -6.29
CA GLN A 373 19.26 3.98 -6.27
C GLN A 373 19.03 2.56 -5.74
N CYS A 374 19.83 1.61 -6.23
CA CYS A 374 19.86 0.22 -5.79
C CYS A 374 21.30 -0.27 -5.68
N ASP A 375 21.61 -1.09 -4.68
CA ASP A 375 22.91 -1.75 -4.54
C ASP A 375 22.84 -3.27 -4.71
N GLY A 376 24.00 -3.94 -4.62
CA GLY A 376 24.12 -5.39 -4.81
C GLY A 376 23.45 -6.24 -3.72
N ALA A 377 23.18 -5.66 -2.54
CA ALA A 377 22.39 -6.31 -1.50
C ALA A 377 20.87 -6.21 -1.75
N GLY A 378 20.48 -5.42 -2.76
CA GLY A 378 19.10 -5.10 -3.09
C GLY A 378 18.53 -3.97 -2.23
N ASN A 379 19.36 -3.20 -1.53
CA ASN A 379 18.87 -2.04 -0.81
C ASN A 379 18.36 -0.99 -1.80
N VAL A 380 17.36 -0.21 -1.40
CA VAL A 380 16.84 0.90 -2.21
C VAL A 380 16.93 2.20 -1.42
N ASN A 381 17.41 3.25 -2.08
CA ASN A 381 17.35 4.63 -1.57
C ASN A 381 16.33 5.42 -2.36
N VAL A 382 15.41 6.07 -1.63
CA VAL A 382 14.52 7.11 -2.16
C VAL A 382 14.56 8.41 -1.36
N SER A 383 15.28 8.45 -0.24
CA SER A 383 15.13 9.49 0.78
C SER A 383 16.09 10.66 0.63
N ARG A 384 17.36 10.44 0.24
CA ARG A 384 18.37 11.50 0.12
C ARG A 384 19.33 11.26 -1.04
N PHE A 385 19.59 12.30 -1.84
CA PHE A 385 20.53 12.27 -2.97
C PHE A 385 21.42 13.52 -2.95
N GLY A 386 22.63 13.40 -2.40
CA GLY A 386 23.49 14.52 -2.11
C GLY A 386 22.75 15.61 -1.31
N LYS A 387 22.54 16.78 -1.93
CA LYS A 387 21.82 17.90 -1.31
C LYS A 387 20.29 17.82 -1.40
N ARG A 388 19.74 16.91 -2.21
CA ARG A 388 18.29 16.78 -2.40
C ARG A 388 17.71 15.87 -1.34
N LEU A 389 16.88 16.43 -0.46
CA LEU A 389 16.13 15.70 0.56
C LEU A 389 14.68 15.46 0.09
N ALA A 390 14.32 14.20 -0.11
CA ALA A 390 12.93 13.79 -0.36
C ALA A 390 12.27 13.27 0.93
N GLY A 391 13.06 12.61 1.77
CA GLY A 391 12.61 11.88 2.94
C GLY A 391 11.97 10.53 2.60
N ALA A 392 11.76 9.70 3.61
CA ALA A 392 11.23 8.35 3.47
C ALA A 392 9.75 8.31 3.11
N GLY A 393 8.96 9.28 3.58
CA GLY A 393 7.50 9.21 3.50
C GLY A 393 6.97 7.89 4.06
N GLY A 394 5.91 7.35 3.44
CA GLY A 394 5.39 6.03 3.77
C GLY A 394 6.23 4.87 3.24
N PHE A 395 7.34 5.13 2.53
CA PHE A 395 8.08 4.10 1.79
C PHE A 395 8.59 2.98 2.71
N ILE A 396 9.13 3.31 3.89
CA ILE A 396 9.61 2.30 4.84
C ILE A 396 8.44 1.44 5.35
N ASN A 397 7.34 2.08 5.80
CA ASN A 397 6.13 1.40 6.27
C ASN A 397 5.60 0.40 5.21
N ILE A 398 5.49 0.87 3.97
CA ILE A 398 4.90 0.11 2.85
C ILE A 398 5.85 -0.99 2.39
N SER A 399 7.09 -0.65 2.06
CA SER A 399 8.05 -1.60 1.49
C SER A 399 8.38 -2.73 2.46
N GLN A 400 8.50 -2.44 3.76
CA GLN A 400 8.88 -3.46 4.72
C GLN A 400 7.76 -4.46 5.03
N ASN A 401 6.49 -4.08 4.85
CA ASN A 401 5.35 -4.88 5.33
C ASN A 401 4.42 -5.40 4.24
N ALA A 402 4.46 -4.85 3.01
CA ALA A 402 3.71 -5.45 1.91
C ALA A 402 4.17 -6.90 1.65
N LYS A 403 3.23 -7.79 1.32
CA LYS A 403 3.55 -9.22 1.12
C LYS A 403 4.53 -9.43 -0.04
N SER A 404 4.40 -8.65 -1.11
CA SER A 404 5.29 -8.64 -2.28
C SER A 404 5.61 -7.21 -2.73
N LEU A 405 6.79 -7.03 -3.32
CA LEU A 405 7.29 -5.73 -3.78
C LEU A 405 7.73 -5.73 -5.24
N VAL A 406 7.42 -4.63 -5.92
CA VAL A 406 7.98 -4.30 -7.23
C VAL A 406 8.56 -2.89 -7.17
N PHE A 407 9.86 -2.75 -7.34
CA PHE A 407 10.50 -1.47 -7.54
C PHE A 407 10.55 -1.14 -9.03
N ALA A 408 9.99 0.01 -9.42
CA ALA A 408 9.83 0.44 -10.80
C ALA A 408 10.65 1.70 -11.07
N GLY A 409 11.49 1.65 -12.10
CA GLY A 409 12.22 2.83 -12.56
C GLY A 409 13.13 2.51 -13.72
N THR A 410 13.58 3.54 -14.44
CA THR A 410 14.57 3.34 -15.50
C THR A 410 15.88 2.77 -14.96
N PHE A 411 16.67 2.14 -15.81
CA PHE A 411 17.95 1.53 -15.43
C PHE A 411 19.03 2.58 -15.11
N THR A 412 19.13 3.61 -15.94
CA THR A 412 19.96 4.79 -15.73
C THR A 412 19.08 6.05 -15.66
N ALA A 413 19.66 7.15 -15.18
CA ALA A 413 19.01 8.46 -15.08
C ALA A 413 19.84 9.54 -15.77
N ASP A 414 19.27 10.76 -15.81
CA ASP A 414 19.92 11.96 -16.37
C ASP A 414 20.27 11.84 -17.86
N GLY A 415 19.24 11.97 -18.71
CA GLY A 415 19.39 12.05 -20.16
C GLY A 415 19.16 10.75 -20.95
N LEU A 416 18.77 9.66 -20.28
CA LEU A 416 18.41 8.40 -20.94
C LEU A 416 17.30 8.63 -21.98
N LYS A 417 17.52 8.17 -23.22
CA LYS A 417 16.52 8.15 -24.29
C LYS A 417 16.42 6.75 -24.87
N VAL A 418 15.20 6.24 -24.91
CA VAL A 418 14.89 4.88 -25.31
C VAL A 418 13.76 4.90 -26.34
N ALA A 419 13.89 4.09 -27.38
CA ALA A 419 12.82 3.84 -28.34
C ALA A 419 12.31 2.40 -28.18
N VAL A 420 10.99 2.23 -28.23
CA VAL A 420 10.33 0.92 -28.31
C VAL A 420 9.97 0.67 -29.77
N VAL A 421 10.73 -0.19 -30.44
CA VAL A 421 10.67 -0.41 -31.88
C VAL A 421 10.95 -1.88 -32.19
N ASP A 422 10.37 -2.39 -33.28
CA ASP A 422 10.58 -3.77 -33.75
C ASP A 422 10.28 -4.85 -32.69
N GLY A 423 9.35 -4.57 -31.76
CA GLY A 423 8.99 -5.49 -30.67
C GLY A 423 10.03 -5.60 -29.55
N GLY A 424 10.94 -4.64 -29.44
CA GLY A 424 11.97 -4.58 -28.41
C GLY A 424 12.34 -3.16 -28.01
N VAL A 425 13.49 -3.04 -27.35
CA VAL A 425 14.01 -1.80 -26.78
C VAL A 425 15.32 -1.44 -27.47
N ARG A 426 15.46 -0.17 -27.86
CA ARG A 426 16.68 0.40 -28.41
C ARG A 426 17.09 1.62 -27.60
N ILE A 427 18.28 1.57 -27.01
CA ILE A 427 18.87 2.70 -26.29
C ILE A 427 19.44 3.68 -27.33
N LEU A 428 18.82 4.85 -27.46
CA LEU A 428 19.26 5.90 -28.38
C LEU A 428 20.35 6.79 -27.76
N GLN A 429 20.26 6.99 -26.45
CA GLN A 429 21.21 7.75 -25.66
C GLN A 429 21.20 7.18 -24.24
N GLU A 430 22.37 6.80 -23.73
CA GLU A 430 22.49 6.31 -22.36
C GLU A 430 22.39 7.45 -21.34
N GLY A 431 21.86 7.14 -20.15
CA GLY A 431 21.80 8.07 -19.02
C GLY A 431 23.18 8.29 -18.38
N ARG A 432 23.43 9.51 -17.91
CA ARG A 432 24.72 9.87 -17.28
C ARG A 432 24.86 9.35 -15.85
N SER A 433 23.76 9.09 -15.18
CA SER A 433 23.76 8.63 -13.78
C SER A 433 23.34 7.16 -13.70
N ARG A 434 24.23 6.32 -13.15
CA ARG A 434 23.89 4.94 -12.81
C ARG A 434 22.97 4.91 -11.60
N LYS A 435 21.98 4.02 -11.61
CA LYS A 435 21.08 3.80 -10.47
C LYS A 435 21.37 2.51 -9.73
N PHE A 436 21.92 1.51 -10.42
CA PHE A 436 22.49 0.31 -9.83
C PHE A 436 23.96 0.60 -9.49
N ILE A 437 24.23 0.94 -8.23
CA ILE A 437 25.51 1.46 -7.75
C ILE A 437 26.10 0.52 -6.69
N GLU A 438 27.37 0.72 -6.33
CA GLU A 438 28.07 -0.16 -5.38
C GLU A 438 27.40 -0.17 -3.99
N ALA A 439 27.07 1.02 -3.48
CA ALA A 439 26.37 1.19 -2.21
C ALA A 439 25.43 2.39 -2.32
N VAL A 440 24.23 2.26 -1.78
CA VAL A 440 23.28 3.38 -1.71
C VAL A 440 23.72 4.45 -0.71
N GLU A 441 23.41 5.72 -0.99
CA GLU A 441 23.75 6.83 -0.07
C GLU A 441 22.99 6.75 1.26
N GLN A 442 21.81 6.12 1.24
CA GLN A 442 20.98 5.92 2.40
C GLN A 442 20.11 4.67 2.20
N VAL A 443 20.09 3.76 3.18
CA VAL A 443 19.24 2.57 3.09
C VAL A 443 17.82 2.95 3.47
N THR A 444 16.92 3.19 2.51
CA THR A 444 15.49 3.40 2.79
C THR A 444 14.73 2.06 2.85
N PHE A 445 15.17 1.07 2.08
CA PHE A 445 14.70 -0.32 2.15
C PHE A 445 15.90 -1.27 2.19
N SER A 446 15.82 -2.30 3.04
CA SER A 446 16.87 -3.31 3.19
C SER A 446 16.55 -4.58 2.42
N GLY A 447 17.31 -4.84 1.36
CA GLY A 447 17.13 -6.04 0.52
C GLY A 447 17.52 -7.32 1.26
N SER A 448 18.51 -7.26 2.15
CA SER A 448 18.93 -8.39 2.98
C SER A 448 17.84 -8.78 3.97
N TYR A 449 17.24 -7.80 4.67
CA TYR A 449 16.16 -8.06 5.62
C TYR A 449 14.92 -8.66 4.95
N ALA A 450 14.57 -8.17 3.75
CA ALA A 450 13.49 -8.75 2.94
C ALA A 450 13.79 -10.21 2.55
N ALA A 451 15.02 -10.51 2.14
CA ALA A 451 15.44 -11.86 1.77
C ALA A 451 15.45 -12.85 2.94
N GLU A 452 15.86 -12.40 4.13
CA GLU A 452 15.81 -13.19 5.37
C GLU A 452 14.37 -13.59 5.71
N ARG A 453 13.43 -12.65 5.55
CA ARG A 453 12.00 -12.86 5.77
C ARG A 453 11.29 -13.61 4.63
N GLY A 454 11.98 -13.86 3.52
CA GLY A 454 11.39 -14.51 2.34
C GLY A 454 10.37 -13.65 1.59
N GLN A 455 10.45 -12.32 1.72
CA GLN A 455 9.59 -11.38 1.00
C GLN A 455 9.99 -11.37 -0.50
N PRO A 456 9.06 -11.61 -1.44
CA PRO A 456 9.34 -11.48 -2.87
C PRO A 456 9.58 -10.03 -3.27
N VAL A 457 10.69 -9.77 -3.97
CA VAL A 457 11.06 -8.43 -4.45
C VAL A 457 11.58 -8.49 -5.88
N LEU A 458 10.98 -7.67 -6.74
CA LEU A 458 11.41 -7.46 -8.12
C LEU A 458 11.87 -6.01 -8.33
N TYR A 459 12.80 -5.82 -9.25
CA TYR A 459 13.30 -4.51 -9.69
C TYR A 459 13.14 -4.46 -11.21
N VAL A 460 12.13 -3.71 -11.65
CA VAL A 460 11.69 -3.67 -13.05
C VAL A 460 12.18 -2.37 -13.69
N THR A 461 12.90 -2.52 -14.80
CA THR A 461 13.38 -1.43 -15.64
C THR A 461 12.86 -1.56 -17.07
N GLU A 462 13.20 -0.61 -17.92
CA GLU A 462 12.83 -0.66 -19.33
C GLU A 462 13.58 -1.75 -20.10
N ARG A 463 14.74 -2.19 -19.60
CA ARG A 463 15.66 -3.08 -20.31
C ARG A 463 15.82 -4.47 -19.68
N CYS A 464 15.49 -4.61 -18.39
CA CYS A 464 15.60 -5.88 -17.67
C CYS A 464 14.81 -5.88 -16.36
N THR A 465 14.64 -7.08 -15.80
CA THR A 465 14.07 -7.32 -14.47
C THR A 465 15.07 -8.08 -13.60
N PHE A 466 15.29 -7.60 -12.37
CA PHE A 466 16.00 -8.35 -11.34
C PHE A 466 15.06 -8.90 -10.28
N ARG A 467 15.50 -9.97 -9.61
CA ARG A 467 14.86 -10.54 -8.42
C ARG A 467 15.84 -10.55 -7.25
N ARG A 468 15.36 -10.26 -6.03
CA ARG A 468 16.13 -10.47 -4.80
C ARG A 468 16.00 -11.92 -4.32
N THR A 469 17.12 -12.61 -4.05
CA THR A 469 17.14 -14.07 -3.86
C THR A 469 17.87 -14.67 -2.64
N ARG A 470 17.96 -14.14 -1.43
CA ARG A 470 18.95 -14.64 -0.41
C ARG A 470 20.42 -14.53 -0.88
N ALA A 471 20.86 -15.27 -1.90
CA ALA A 471 22.21 -15.24 -2.49
C ALA A 471 22.60 -13.87 -3.07
N GLY A 472 21.68 -13.14 -3.69
CA GLY A 472 22.00 -11.81 -4.22
C GLY A 472 20.90 -11.19 -5.08
N MET A 473 21.28 -10.28 -5.94
CA MET A 473 20.44 -9.76 -7.03
C MET A 473 20.63 -10.65 -8.25
N GLU A 474 19.54 -11.26 -8.73
CA GLU A 474 19.54 -12.14 -9.90
C GLU A 474 18.90 -11.44 -11.10
N LEU A 475 19.58 -11.44 -12.25
CA LEU A 475 19.01 -10.99 -13.52
C LEU A 475 18.09 -12.09 -14.04
N VAL A 476 16.77 -11.83 -14.09
CA VAL A 476 15.76 -12.85 -14.43
C VAL A 476 15.14 -12.65 -15.81
N GLU A 477 15.07 -11.40 -16.28
CA GLU A 477 14.53 -11.09 -17.60
C GLU A 477 15.31 -9.99 -18.31
N VAL A 478 15.42 -10.06 -19.64
CA VAL A 478 16.09 -9.06 -20.50
C VAL A 478 15.17 -8.69 -21.67
N ALA A 479 15.05 -7.40 -21.96
CA ALA A 479 14.24 -6.92 -23.07
C ALA A 479 14.85 -7.31 -24.42
N PRO A 480 14.04 -7.68 -25.44
CA PRO A 480 14.55 -7.88 -26.79
C PRO A 480 15.29 -6.65 -27.30
N GLY A 481 16.48 -6.84 -27.89
CA GLY A 481 17.32 -5.73 -28.40
C GLY A 481 18.38 -5.22 -27.41
N ILE A 482 18.39 -5.72 -26.17
CA ILE A 482 19.35 -5.36 -25.13
C ILE A 482 20.46 -6.41 -25.05
N ASP A 483 21.71 -5.95 -25.02
CA ASP A 483 22.89 -6.77 -24.81
C ASP A 483 23.28 -6.80 -23.32
N ILE A 484 23.46 -7.99 -22.74
CA ILE A 484 23.69 -8.13 -21.29
C ILE A 484 25.00 -7.44 -20.87
N GLU A 485 26.09 -7.65 -21.60
CA GLU A 485 27.40 -7.10 -21.24
C GLU A 485 27.41 -5.57 -21.39
N ARG A 486 27.00 -5.06 -22.55
CA ARG A 486 27.09 -3.63 -22.89
C ARG A 486 26.03 -2.78 -22.20
N ASP A 487 24.79 -3.24 -22.18
CA ASP A 487 23.65 -2.40 -21.81
C ASP A 487 23.17 -2.65 -20.36
N ILE A 488 23.63 -3.72 -19.71
CA ILE A 488 23.31 -4.04 -18.31
C ILE A 488 24.59 -4.01 -17.47
N LEU A 489 25.49 -4.98 -17.62
CA LEU A 489 26.63 -5.16 -16.71
C LEU A 489 27.59 -3.95 -16.71
N ALA A 490 27.92 -3.40 -17.88
CA ALA A 490 28.76 -2.21 -17.99
C ALA A 490 28.12 -0.93 -17.39
N GLN A 491 26.82 -0.95 -17.10
CA GLN A 491 26.06 0.16 -16.53
C GLN A 491 25.78 0.01 -15.02
N MET A 492 26.32 -1.04 -14.37
CA MET A 492 26.14 -1.32 -12.95
C MET A 492 27.41 -0.99 -12.13
N GLY A 493 27.22 -0.81 -10.82
CA GLY A 493 28.31 -0.71 -9.83
C GLY A 493 28.60 -2.02 -9.11
N PHE A 494 27.94 -3.13 -9.47
CA PHE A 494 28.12 -4.46 -8.89
C PHE A 494 27.78 -5.55 -9.91
N GLU A 495 28.27 -6.76 -9.69
CA GLU A 495 27.96 -7.93 -10.53
C GLU A 495 26.72 -8.67 -9.99
N PRO A 496 25.61 -8.76 -10.77
CA PRO A 496 24.47 -9.58 -10.40
C PRO A 496 24.73 -11.07 -10.69
N ILE A 497 23.88 -11.93 -10.14
CA ILE A 497 23.82 -13.34 -10.53
C ILE A 497 23.19 -13.42 -11.92
N VAL A 498 23.94 -13.98 -12.88
CA VAL A 498 23.48 -14.23 -14.25
C VAL A 498 23.58 -15.73 -14.52
N GLN A 499 22.44 -16.40 -14.70
CA GLN A 499 22.36 -17.83 -15.02
C GLN A 499 21.76 -18.05 -16.41
N ASP A 500 20.45 -17.92 -16.53
CA ASP A 500 19.71 -18.06 -17.78
C ASP A 500 18.53 -17.06 -17.81
N PRO A 501 18.82 -15.76 -17.96
CA PRO A 501 17.77 -14.75 -17.97
C PRO A 501 16.88 -14.90 -19.20
N LYS A 502 15.56 -14.91 -18.98
CA LYS A 502 14.58 -15.10 -20.05
C LYS A 502 14.36 -13.80 -20.83
N PRO A 503 13.91 -13.85 -22.09
CA PRO A 503 13.38 -12.67 -22.74
C PRO A 503 12.17 -12.12 -21.97
N MET A 504 12.08 -10.80 -21.79
CA MET A 504 10.88 -10.14 -21.29
C MET A 504 9.69 -10.42 -22.24
N ASP A 505 8.47 -10.47 -21.69
CA ASP A 505 7.28 -10.85 -22.45
C ASP A 505 7.08 -9.97 -23.71
N PRO A 506 6.95 -10.54 -24.92
CA PRO A 506 6.82 -9.78 -26.16
C PRO A 506 5.63 -8.81 -26.20
N ARG A 507 4.58 -9.04 -25.40
CA ARG A 507 3.39 -8.18 -25.31
C ARG A 507 3.73 -6.80 -24.75
N LEU A 508 4.79 -6.68 -23.95
CA LEU A 508 5.23 -5.43 -23.34
C LEU A 508 5.60 -4.36 -24.39
N PHE A 509 6.09 -4.80 -25.55
CA PHE A 509 6.69 -3.96 -26.59
C PHE A 509 5.79 -3.76 -27.82
N ARG A 510 4.51 -4.13 -27.75
CA ARG A 510 3.54 -3.98 -28.85
C ARG A 510 2.50 -2.92 -28.55
N GLU A 511 2.00 -2.25 -29.58
CA GLU A 511 0.87 -1.33 -29.44
C GLU A 511 -0.43 -2.07 -29.09
N GLY A 512 -1.35 -1.36 -28.42
CA GLY A 512 -2.64 -1.92 -27.98
C GLY A 512 -2.59 -2.65 -26.62
N VAL A 513 -3.66 -3.37 -26.29
CA VAL A 513 -3.79 -4.09 -25.01
C VAL A 513 -3.03 -5.42 -25.01
N MET A 514 -2.52 -5.83 -23.86
CA MET A 514 -1.76 -7.07 -23.64
C MET A 514 -2.65 -8.29 -23.40
N GLY A 515 -3.93 -8.08 -23.08
CA GLY A 515 -4.81 -9.16 -22.63
C GLY A 515 -4.39 -9.62 -21.24
N LEU A 516 -4.19 -8.67 -20.33
CA LEU A 516 -3.70 -8.94 -18.98
C LEU A 516 -4.73 -9.67 -18.10
N GLU A 517 -6.03 -9.48 -18.34
CA GLU A 517 -7.10 -10.14 -17.57
C GLU A 517 -6.99 -11.68 -17.59
N PRO A 518 -6.91 -12.37 -18.75
CA PRO A 518 -6.67 -13.81 -18.80
C PRO A 518 -5.36 -14.25 -18.13
N TRP A 519 -4.30 -13.45 -18.21
CA TRP A 519 -3.01 -13.73 -17.57
C TRP A 519 -3.14 -13.69 -16.04
N LEU A 520 -3.76 -12.64 -15.49
CA LEU A 520 -3.90 -12.44 -14.06
C LEU A 520 -4.98 -13.35 -13.43
N LEU A 521 -6.06 -13.67 -14.17
CA LEU A 521 -7.04 -14.68 -13.76
C LEU A 521 -6.44 -16.10 -13.81
N GLY A 522 -5.33 -16.24 -14.53
CA GLY A 522 -4.58 -17.46 -14.73
C GLY A 522 -3.39 -17.62 -13.78
N LEU A 523 -3.64 -18.06 -12.53
CA LEU A 523 -2.98 -19.32 -12.17
C LEU A 523 -3.33 -20.25 -13.33
N SER A 524 -2.34 -20.75 -14.06
CA SER A 524 -2.62 -21.85 -14.97
C SER A 524 -3.40 -22.89 -14.16
N LEU A 525 -4.40 -23.55 -14.77
CA LEU A 525 -5.11 -24.57 -14.02
C LEU A 525 -4.14 -25.61 -13.41
N ALA A 526 -2.98 -25.81 -14.04
CA ALA A 526 -1.85 -26.54 -13.50
C ALA A 526 -1.39 -26.05 -12.11
N GLU A 527 -1.20 -24.75 -11.90
CA GLU A 527 -0.79 -24.18 -10.60
C GLU A 527 -1.92 -24.18 -9.56
N ARG A 528 -3.18 -24.29 -10.02
CA ARG A 528 -4.34 -24.52 -9.15
C ARG A 528 -4.41 -25.97 -8.67
N LEU A 529 -3.65 -26.88 -9.28
CA LEU A 529 -3.59 -28.29 -8.95
C LEU A 529 -2.35 -28.58 -8.12
N SER A 530 -2.54 -29.16 -6.92
CA SER A 530 -1.44 -29.64 -6.10
C SER A 530 -1.73 -31.05 -5.63
N TYR A 531 -0.72 -31.92 -5.69
CA TYR A 531 -0.86 -33.33 -5.35
C TYR A 531 -0.10 -33.67 -4.07
N ASP A 532 -0.82 -34.23 -3.10
CA ASP A 532 -0.28 -34.82 -1.88
C ASP A 532 -0.09 -36.32 -2.12
N ALA A 533 1.17 -36.73 -2.33
CA ALA A 533 1.52 -38.11 -2.64
C ALA A 533 1.33 -39.07 -1.45
N GLU A 534 1.50 -38.58 -0.21
CA GLU A 534 1.33 -39.39 1.01
C GLU A 534 -0.12 -39.78 1.21
N ARG A 535 -1.03 -38.85 0.94
CA ARG A 535 -2.48 -39.03 1.16
C ARG A 535 -3.25 -39.40 -0.09
N ASN A 536 -2.59 -39.41 -1.26
CA ASN A 536 -3.20 -39.58 -2.58
C ASN A 536 -4.32 -38.56 -2.87
N ILE A 537 -4.12 -37.30 -2.46
CA ILE A 537 -5.11 -36.23 -2.61
C ILE A 537 -4.66 -35.26 -3.70
N LEU A 538 -5.51 -35.04 -4.69
CA LEU A 538 -5.37 -33.93 -5.64
C LEU A 538 -6.22 -32.76 -5.15
N PHE A 539 -5.58 -31.66 -4.77
CA PHE A 539 -6.24 -30.42 -4.44
C PHE A 539 -6.36 -29.55 -5.68
N CYS A 540 -7.57 -29.05 -5.95
CA CYS A 540 -7.80 -28.04 -6.95
C CYS A 540 -8.37 -26.76 -6.33
N ASN A 541 -7.68 -25.63 -6.53
CA ASN A 541 -8.21 -24.32 -6.14
C ASN A 541 -8.81 -23.56 -7.33
N LEU A 542 -10.10 -23.74 -7.61
CA LEU A 542 -10.80 -22.97 -8.65
C LEU A 542 -11.28 -21.61 -8.16
N GLU A 543 -10.86 -21.13 -6.99
CA GLU A 543 -11.36 -19.87 -6.46
C GLU A 543 -11.23 -18.70 -7.46
N GLY A 544 -12.34 -18.00 -7.69
CA GLY A 544 -12.46 -16.90 -8.65
C GLY A 544 -12.35 -17.29 -10.13
N PHE A 545 -12.27 -18.60 -10.45
CA PHE A 545 -12.09 -19.06 -11.83
C PHE A 545 -13.38 -18.88 -12.64
N GLN A 546 -13.22 -18.48 -13.90
CA GLN A 546 -14.35 -18.19 -14.79
C GLN A 546 -14.33 -19.10 -16.02
N VAL A 547 -15.47 -19.75 -16.29
CA VAL A 547 -15.67 -20.62 -17.44
C VAL A 547 -16.68 -19.95 -18.36
N ARG A 548 -16.19 -19.27 -19.40
CA ARG A 548 -17.02 -18.45 -20.30
C ARG A 548 -17.15 -19.06 -21.70
N THR A 549 -16.15 -19.83 -22.12
CA THR A 549 -16.03 -20.35 -23.49
C THR A 549 -15.77 -21.86 -23.49
N ILE A 550 -15.95 -22.49 -24.65
CA ILE A 550 -15.59 -23.92 -24.83
C ILE A 550 -14.08 -24.13 -24.68
N GLU A 551 -13.27 -23.14 -25.04
CA GLU A 551 -11.81 -23.19 -24.84
C GLU A 551 -11.45 -23.24 -23.35
N ASP A 552 -12.18 -22.53 -22.49
CA ASP A 552 -12.00 -22.62 -21.03
C ASP A 552 -12.34 -24.02 -20.50
N VAL A 553 -13.41 -24.63 -21.02
CA VAL A 553 -13.80 -26.01 -20.67
C VAL A 553 -12.71 -27.01 -21.08
N GLU A 554 -12.16 -26.83 -22.28
CA GLU A 554 -11.12 -27.70 -22.83
C GLU A 554 -9.78 -27.52 -22.08
N LEU A 555 -9.47 -26.28 -21.66
CA LEU A 555 -8.36 -26.00 -20.75
C LEU A 555 -8.53 -26.76 -19.43
N VAL A 556 -9.74 -26.77 -18.86
CA VAL A 556 -10.04 -27.55 -17.66
C VAL A 556 -9.76 -29.03 -17.86
N ARG A 557 -10.28 -29.59 -18.95
CA ARG A 557 -10.05 -31.00 -19.31
C ARG A 557 -8.55 -31.30 -19.40
N ARG A 558 -7.81 -30.55 -20.21
CA ARG A 558 -6.40 -30.83 -20.54
C ARG A 558 -5.49 -30.81 -19.32
N GLU A 559 -5.60 -29.82 -18.44
CA GLU A 559 -4.68 -29.71 -17.30
C GLU A 559 -4.97 -30.74 -16.21
N TYR A 560 -6.24 -31.06 -15.95
CA TYR A 560 -6.58 -32.15 -15.05
C TYR A 560 -6.11 -33.51 -15.60
N GLU A 561 -6.30 -33.77 -16.89
CA GLU A 561 -5.82 -35.00 -17.52
C GLU A 561 -4.31 -35.13 -17.43
N ARG A 562 -3.57 -34.08 -17.82
CA ARG A 562 -2.11 -34.06 -17.76
C ARG A 562 -1.62 -34.38 -16.35
N THR A 563 -2.17 -33.69 -15.35
CA THR A 563 -1.79 -33.89 -13.94
C THR A 563 -2.11 -35.31 -13.46
N CYS A 564 -3.29 -35.85 -13.78
CA CYS A 564 -3.66 -37.21 -13.38
C CYS A 564 -2.83 -38.29 -14.10
N GLN A 565 -2.44 -38.04 -15.36
CA GLN A 565 -1.55 -38.92 -16.12
C GLN A 565 -0.13 -38.92 -15.56
N GLU A 566 0.38 -37.75 -15.15
CA GLU A 566 1.68 -37.62 -14.46
C GLU A 566 1.69 -38.38 -13.11
N ILE A 567 0.58 -38.37 -12.37
CA ILE A 567 0.42 -39.12 -11.11
C ILE A 567 0.34 -40.64 -11.34
N GLY A 568 -0.22 -41.07 -12.47
CA GLY A 568 -0.23 -42.48 -12.89
C GLY A 568 -1.19 -43.40 -12.13
N ARG A 569 -2.06 -42.87 -11.26
CA ARG A 569 -3.10 -43.62 -10.52
C ARG A 569 -4.33 -42.76 -10.26
N LYS A 570 -5.46 -43.40 -9.90
CA LYS A 570 -6.66 -42.66 -9.46
C LYS A 570 -6.41 -41.93 -8.14
N VAL A 571 -7.01 -40.75 -7.98
CA VAL A 571 -6.79 -39.84 -6.84
C VAL A 571 -8.08 -39.46 -6.12
N HIS A 572 -7.96 -38.99 -4.88
CA HIS A 572 -9.04 -38.33 -4.15
C HIS A 572 -9.03 -36.83 -4.45
N LEU A 573 -10.03 -36.31 -5.17
CA LEU A 573 -10.14 -34.90 -5.49
C LEU A 573 -10.75 -34.09 -4.32
N ILE A 574 -10.17 -32.93 -4.05
CA ILE A 574 -10.77 -31.87 -3.23
C ILE A 574 -10.73 -30.56 -4.01
N ALA A 575 -11.90 -30.02 -4.40
CA ALA A 575 -11.99 -28.82 -5.22
C ALA A 575 -12.66 -27.63 -4.51
N ASN A 576 -11.99 -26.48 -4.49
CA ASN A 576 -12.55 -25.20 -4.05
C ASN A 576 -13.32 -24.54 -5.20
N TYR A 577 -14.57 -24.16 -4.97
CA TYR A 577 -15.44 -23.46 -5.94
C TYR A 577 -15.83 -22.04 -5.52
N ASP A 578 -15.17 -21.45 -4.53
CA ASP A 578 -15.50 -20.09 -4.09
C ASP A 578 -15.33 -19.04 -5.19
N GLY A 579 -16.35 -18.21 -5.41
CA GLY A 579 -16.33 -17.19 -6.46
C GLY A 579 -16.23 -17.72 -7.89
N VAL A 580 -16.44 -19.02 -8.13
CA VAL A 580 -16.44 -19.58 -9.50
C VAL A 580 -17.68 -19.14 -10.27
N GLU A 581 -17.47 -18.63 -11.49
CA GLU A 581 -18.54 -18.29 -12.42
C GLU A 581 -18.51 -19.20 -13.65
N ILE A 582 -19.66 -19.82 -13.96
CA ILE A 582 -19.82 -20.68 -15.13
C ILE A 582 -20.94 -20.09 -15.99
N ASP A 583 -20.57 -19.65 -17.19
CA ASP A 583 -21.49 -19.07 -18.16
C ASP A 583 -22.55 -20.12 -18.57
N PRO A 584 -23.85 -19.75 -18.61
CA PRO A 584 -24.92 -20.67 -18.97
C PRO A 584 -24.74 -21.36 -20.32
N THR A 585 -24.11 -20.69 -21.29
CA THR A 585 -23.94 -21.20 -22.66
C THR A 585 -22.96 -22.37 -22.76
N VAL A 586 -22.02 -22.49 -21.82
CA VAL A 586 -21.00 -23.57 -21.79
C VAL A 586 -21.13 -24.47 -20.57
N SER A 587 -22.10 -24.22 -19.70
CA SER A 587 -22.35 -24.97 -18.47
C SER A 587 -22.46 -26.48 -18.71
N ASP A 588 -23.20 -26.90 -19.74
CA ASP A 588 -23.37 -28.33 -20.02
C ASP A 588 -22.08 -29.01 -20.48
N ALA A 589 -21.26 -28.32 -21.28
CA ALA A 589 -19.95 -28.83 -21.71
C ALA A 589 -19.00 -28.93 -20.51
N TYR A 590 -19.02 -27.93 -19.62
CA TYR A 590 -18.22 -27.94 -18.40
C TYR A 590 -18.56 -29.13 -17.49
N PHE A 591 -19.83 -29.31 -17.15
CA PHE A 591 -20.23 -30.40 -16.26
C PHE A 591 -20.07 -31.80 -16.89
N SER A 592 -20.16 -31.90 -18.22
CA SER A 592 -19.83 -33.14 -18.93
C SER A 592 -18.34 -33.46 -18.82
N THR A 593 -17.48 -32.44 -18.88
CA THR A 593 -16.04 -32.58 -18.65
C THR A 593 -15.74 -33.01 -17.22
N VAL A 594 -16.39 -32.41 -16.22
CA VAL A 594 -16.25 -32.83 -14.81
C VAL A 594 -16.62 -34.29 -14.62
N ALA A 595 -17.73 -34.75 -15.23
CA ALA A 595 -18.16 -36.14 -15.15
C ALA A 595 -17.19 -37.11 -15.83
N TYR A 596 -16.66 -36.72 -16.98
CA TYR A 596 -15.62 -37.47 -17.67
C TYR A 596 -14.36 -37.63 -16.80
N LEU A 597 -13.88 -36.54 -16.20
CA LEU A 597 -12.70 -36.55 -15.34
C LEU A 597 -12.92 -37.41 -14.08
N GLU A 598 -14.09 -37.30 -13.45
CA GLU A 598 -14.43 -38.04 -12.23
C GLU A 598 -14.45 -39.55 -12.45
N ASN A 599 -15.10 -40.00 -13.52
CA ASN A 599 -15.16 -41.43 -13.84
C ASN A 599 -13.78 -42.01 -14.18
N ARG A 600 -12.96 -41.24 -14.90
CA ARG A 600 -11.69 -41.73 -15.45
C ARG A 600 -10.53 -41.66 -14.45
N TYR A 601 -10.41 -40.58 -13.68
CA TYR A 601 -9.21 -40.28 -12.90
C TYR A 601 -9.44 -40.21 -11.39
N TYR A 602 -10.67 -40.12 -10.90
CA TYR A 602 -10.91 -39.99 -9.46
C TYR A 602 -11.41 -41.29 -8.85
N GLU A 603 -10.98 -41.53 -7.62
CA GLU A 603 -11.51 -42.56 -6.73
C GLU A 603 -12.62 -41.99 -5.85
N THR A 604 -12.44 -40.76 -5.38
CA THR A 604 -13.49 -39.95 -4.75
C THR A 604 -13.34 -38.49 -5.18
N ALA A 605 -14.44 -37.73 -5.13
CA ALA A 605 -14.40 -36.28 -5.33
C ALA A 605 -15.24 -35.58 -4.25
N SER A 606 -14.66 -34.56 -3.63
CA SER A 606 -15.35 -33.65 -2.71
C SER A 606 -15.11 -32.21 -3.16
N ARG A 607 -16.11 -31.36 -2.94
CA ARG A 607 -16.11 -29.97 -3.40
C ARG A 607 -16.57 -29.07 -2.25
N TYR A 608 -16.11 -27.82 -2.19
CA TYR A 608 -16.62 -26.87 -1.21
C TYR A 608 -16.77 -25.46 -1.78
N THR A 609 -17.71 -24.71 -1.21
CA THR A 609 -17.87 -23.27 -1.45
C THR A 609 -18.76 -22.67 -0.36
N THR A 610 -18.43 -21.45 0.06
CA THR A 610 -19.20 -20.55 0.93
C THR A 610 -20.51 -20.05 0.29
N SER A 611 -20.65 -20.13 -1.04
CA SER A 611 -21.86 -19.68 -1.75
C SER A 611 -22.97 -20.73 -1.74
N ALA A 612 -24.05 -20.47 -1.01
CA ALA A 612 -25.22 -21.35 -0.97
C ALA A 612 -25.85 -21.60 -2.35
N PHE A 613 -25.87 -20.57 -3.23
CA PHE A 613 -26.38 -20.70 -4.59
C PHE A 613 -25.49 -21.62 -5.45
N MET A 614 -24.17 -21.46 -5.34
CA MET A 614 -23.23 -22.31 -6.06
C MET A 614 -23.31 -23.76 -5.58
N ARG A 615 -23.48 -23.99 -4.27
CA ARG A 615 -23.71 -25.34 -3.73
C ARG A 615 -24.94 -26.02 -4.35
N LEU A 616 -26.06 -25.31 -4.46
CA LEU A 616 -27.29 -25.82 -5.09
C LEU A 616 -27.09 -26.12 -6.58
N LYS A 617 -26.46 -25.20 -7.32
CA LYS A 617 -26.19 -25.35 -8.77
C LYS A 617 -25.27 -26.55 -9.04
N LEU A 618 -24.16 -26.66 -8.29
CA LEU A 618 -23.23 -27.79 -8.39
C LEU A 618 -23.93 -29.10 -8.06
N GLY A 619 -24.67 -29.14 -6.94
CA GLY A 619 -25.39 -30.35 -6.52
C GLY A 619 -26.38 -30.84 -7.57
N ALA A 620 -27.20 -29.94 -8.13
CA ALA A 620 -28.18 -30.29 -9.16
C ALA A 620 -27.52 -30.76 -10.47
N SER A 621 -26.47 -30.08 -10.95
CA SER A 621 -25.78 -30.41 -12.20
C SER A 621 -24.98 -31.71 -12.13
N LEU A 622 -24.47 -32.08 -10.95
CA LEU A 622 -23.76 -33.34 -10.72
C LEU A 622 -24.76 -34.51 -10.61
N ALA A 623 -25.85 -34.33 -9.86
CA ALA A 623 -26.86 -35.35 -9.67
C ALA A 623 -27.57 -35.72 -10.99
N SER A 624 -27.79 -34.76 -11.90
CA SER A 624 -28.36 -35.02 -13.23
C SER A 624 -27.46 -35.83 -14.15
N ARG A 625 -26.22 -36.12 -13.72
CA ARG A 625 -25.20 -36.88 -14.45
C ARG A 625 -24.72 -38.10 -13.65
N ASP A 626 -25.53 -38.59 -12.71
CA ASP A 626 -25.27 -39.76 -11.85
C ASP A 626 -24.00 -39.67 -10.98
N LEU A 627 -23.54 -38.45 -10.66
CA LEU A 627 -22.43 -38.22 -9.74
C LEU A 627 -22.93 -37.87 -8.35
N ALA A 628 -22.18 -38.26 -7.32
CA ALA A 628 -22.52 -37.92 -5.94
C ALA A 628 -22.33 -36.40 -5.69
N PRO A 629 -23.35 -35.66 -5.24
CA PRO A 629 -23.30 -34.20 -5.07
C PRO A 629 -22.62 -33.83 -3.74
N HIS A 630 -21.38 -34.28 -3.53
CA HIS A 630 -20.59 -34.03 -2.32
C HIS A 630 -20.02 -32.60 -2.31
N VAL A 631 -20.89 -31.62 -2.11
CA VAL A 631 -20.56 -30.18 -2.03
C VAL A 631 -20.81 -29.66 -0.62
N PHE A 632 -19.74 -29.23 0.04
CA PHE A 632 -19.72 -28.79 1.44
C PHE A 632 -19.58 -27.27 1.56
N GLU A 633 -19.81 -26.74 2.75
CA GLU A 633 -19.62 -25.32 3.02
C GLU A 633 -18.15 -25.00 3.31
N THR A 634 -17.43 -25.92 3.96
CA THR A 634 -16.04 -25.69 4.38
C THR A 634 -15.06 -26.72 3.80
N LYS A 635 -13.80 -26.31 3.69
CA LYS A 635 -12.68 -27.19 3.32
C LYS A 635 -12.52 -28.37 4.29
N ALA A 636 -12.73 -28.14 5.59
CA ALA A 636 -12.55 -29.17 6.62
C ALA A 636 -13.57 -30.31 6.46
N GLU A 637 -14.82 -30.01 6.13
CA GLU A 637 -15.86 -31.00 5.85
C GLU A 637 -15.55 -31.82 4.60
N ALA A 638 -15.11 -31.15 3.53
CA ALA A 638 -14.69 -31.81 2.29
C ALA A 638 -13.49 -32.76 2.52
N GLN A 639 -12.51 -32.33 3.31
CA GLN A 639 -11.35 -33.15 3.68
C GLN A 639 -11.72 -34.36 4.53
N ALA A 640 -12.58 -34.18 5.55
CA ALA A 640 -13.01 -35.26 6.46
C ALA A 640 -13.71 -36.41 5.72
N ARG A 641 -14.40 -36.12 4.61
CA ARG A 641 -15.07 -37.13 3.80
C ARG A 641 -14.07 -38.08 3.12
N ASN A 642 -13.00 -37.54 2.56
CA ASN A 642 -11.99 -38.32 1.83
C ASN A 642 -11.12 -39.17 2.78
N THR A 643 -10.88 -38.72 4.01
CA THR A 643 -10.14 -39.50 5.03
C THR A 643 -10.97 -40.62 5.67
N ALA A 644 -12.30 -40.54 5.68
CA ALA A 644 -13.15 -41.58 6.28
C ALA A 644 -13.24 -42.89 5.47
N GLN A 645 -12.80 -42.91 4.20
CA GLN A 645 -12.87 -44.08 3.32
C GLN A 645 -11.54 -44.84 3.16
N SER A 646 -10.42 -44.33 3.69
CA SER A 646 -9.08 -44.93 3.54
C SER A 646 -8.69 -45.96 4.62
N VAL A 647 -9.61 -46.33 5.53
CA VAL A 647 -9.37 -47.34 6.56
C VAL A 647 -9.99 -48.69 6.16
N PRO A 648 -9.20 -49.77 5.96
CA PRO A 648 -9.77 -51.08 5.67
C PRO A 648 -10.43 -51.66 6.93
N ILE A 649 -11.69 -52.07 6.81
CA ILE A 649 -12.48 -52.71 7.86
C ILE A 649 -11.88 -54.10 8.15
N LYS A 650 -11.29 -54.27 9.35
CA LYS A 650 -10.96 -55.60 9.90
C LYS A 650 -12.25 -56.38 10.21
N PRO A 651 -12.31 -57.71 9.96
CA PRO A 651 -13.49 -58.50 10.27
C PRO A 651 -13.72 -58.59 11.78
N ARG A 652 -14.93 -58.26 12.23
CA ARG A 652 -15.39 -58.40 13.62
C ARG A 652 -15.41 -59.88 14.01
N ASN A 653 -14.63 -60.24 15.03
CA ASN A 653 -14.83 -61.45 15.81
C ASN A 653 -15.24 -61.10 17.25
N ALA A 654 -16.08 -62.00 17.78
CA ALA A 654 -16.56 -62.17 19.15
C ALA A 654 -17.79 -61.32 19.59
N ALA A 655 -18.88 -62.06 19.82
CA ALA A 655 -20.14 -61.63 20.41
C ALA A 655 -20.01 -61.30 21.92
N PRO A 656 -20.80 -60.36 22.47
CA PRO A 656 -20.87 -60.15 23.91
C PRO A 656 -21.87 -61.13 24.56
N GLN A 657 -21.47 -61.72 25.70
CA GLN A 657 -22.37 -62.49 26.57
C GLN A 657 -23.47 -61.59 27.17
N PRO A 658 -24.69 -62.11 27.41
CA PRO A 658 -25.80 -61.36 27.99
C PRO A 658 -25.71 -61.25 29.53
N PRO A 659 -26.44 -60.30 30.15
CA PRO A 659 -26.26 -59.93 31.54
C PRO A 659 -26.98 -60.89 32.50
N LYS A 660 -26.38 -61.12 33.68
CA LYS A 660 -27.03 -61.82 34.80
C LYS A 660 -27.90 -60.83 35.57
N GLU A 661 -29.21 -61.04 35.53
CA GLU A 661 -30.16 -60.49 36.49
C GLU A 661 -30.13 -61.29 37.80
N THR A 662 -30.15 -60.58 38.92
CA THR A 662 -30.37 -61.12 40.27
C THR A 662 -31.82 -60.85 40.70
N SER A 663 -32.57 -61.88 41.10
CA SER A 663 -33.27 -61.92 42.40
C SER A 663 -34.16 -63.17 42.55
N ASN A 664 -33.96 -63.91 43.65
CA ASN A 664 -34.95 -64.35 44.64
C ASN A 664 -34.54 -65.68 45.30
N ALA A 665 -34.13 -65.57 46.56
CA ALA A 665 -34.44 -66.40 47.73
C ALA A 665 -33.29 -66.31 48.74
#